data_AF-A0AAD5DVQ3-F1
#
_entry.id   AF-A0AAD5DVQ3-F1
#
_cell.length_a   1.000
_cell.length_b   1.000
_cell.length_c   1.000
_cell.angle_alpha   90.00
_cell.angle_beta   90.00
_cell.angle_gamma   90.00
#
_symmetry.space_group_name_H-M   'P 1'
#
loop_
_entity.id
_entity.type
_entity.pdbx_description
1 polymer ?
#
loop_
_entity_poly.entity_id
_entity_poly.type
_entity_poly.pdbx_seq_one_letter_code
_entity_poly.pdbx_strand_id
1 'polypeptide(L)'
;MKNLDLVSAKDAWEIVRKLPQQKVTVCVIDSGLDGSHPDLKANVHPLVGYNAMTGKTGAAAVYDGVGHGTHCAGAIAGVQYNSIGVSGIAPNTTILACKAFDDAGKYKRSDQVVCLNWCWKQGAKIMSMSFGDTANVAADNNARKAAMTDLSKKGAFFAIAAGNFNLDTDKRAVYPAAFAKDTPGALTVMALQNDGVTKLSSSNYGKTTVQVAAPGWVMSTIPTRPAPLPLVAIRPPDMPGFFEIDGTSHATPMVAGIAALISSVTRGKLTGTQIANIIQSTVDKKSELADKCKAGGIVNAAKAVTAALKQAGIALPAARMAAASVRPRTGLKVASRPLPAAVPAGELRDFEALLEFALDFNWVPDDLFASWTAEGSSPCGTPSWKYITCATIGGQKRVTGINLGGTGVQGMPTAKLATMDQLQMLDLRIDLLYGTVPDAWIAAGAFPALKTLDISDAYLDGFGAAWFKKTKVGGMPKLERFIAPNCLLNRGEQRGQSSVFLQGSCEGSMCLGSYAALPDQIGFLDSLKLLNISAGFWSISALPASWARAGVFQNLEVLDTRWSWELGGVLPAAWGSSMTKLRRLLLADCRFQGDLPAAWNAPKWLAIQEIDLSTNLISNLLGGWAGLKTLTRLDLRENMIMTGLPAGWLSATAFPALVHLDLSNNIIENTLPAGWGQALKKLQYLDLGMNVFHDALPAAWGAAGAFPALKYLNFRGNVLWGQLPASWAGAAAFPKLAFLRLSYNILDGAWPAAWTKPAGFKQLQRVELYPGNACMWGPGTTGAFPATQKYLVLGWDFSPYVITAMPPQSAVNQDTCDNLNPLPPAARRRRRRS
;
A
#
# COMPACT_ATOMS: atom_id res chain seq x y z
N MET A 1 -1.55 5.34 1.53
CA MET A 1 -1.05 5.12 0.15
C MET A 1 0.11 6.07 -0.12
N LYS A 2 1.33 5.70 0.31
CA LYS A 2 2.54 6.55 0.39
C LYS A 2 2.82 7.37 -0.89
N ASN A 3 2.56 6.76 -2.06
CA ASN A 3 2.78 7.37 -3.38
C ASN A 3 1.88 8.57 -3.69
N LEU A 4 0.64 8.57 -3.21
CA LEU A 4 -0.29 9.70 -3.41
C LEU A 4 0.17 10.92 -2.61
N ASP A 5 0.71 10.69 -1.42
CA ASP A 5 1.25 11.71 -0.53
C ASP A 5 2.56 12.29 -1.10
N LEU A 6 3.45 11.42 -1.61
CA LEU A 6 4.71 11.82 -2.27
C LEU A 6 4.54 12.77 -3.47
N VAL A 7 3.35 12.79 -4.10
CA VAL A 7 3.06 13.69 -5.24
C VAL A 7 1.99 14.75 -4.92
N SER A 8 1.64 14.97 -3.64
CA SER A 8 0.58 15.91 -3.21
C SER A 8 -0.77 15.69 -3.93
N ALA A 9 -1.17 14.44 -4.17
CA ALA A 9 -2.43 14.13 -4.85
C ALA A 9 -3.66 14.54 -4.02
N LYS A 10 -3.62 14.34 -2.69
CA LYS A 10 -4.71 14.72 -1.77
C LYS A 10 -4.93 16.23 -1.74
N ASP A 11 -3.85 17.00 -1.64
CA ASP A 11 -3.89 18.46 -1.74
C ASP A 11 -4.47 18.94 -3.09
N ALA A 12 -4.16 18.22 -4.18
CA ALA A 12 -4.75 18.50 -5.48
C ALA A 12 -6.26 18.21 -5.52
N TRP A 13 -6.71 17.14 -4.88
CA TRP A 13 -8.14 16.81 -4.73
C TRP A 13 -8.91 17.89 -3.95
N GLU A 14 -8.32 18.40 -2.88
CA GLU A 14 -8.84 19.53 -2.10
C GLU A 14 -8.99 20.81 -2.90
N ILE A 15 -8.19 21.00 -3.95
CA ILE A 15 -8.31 22.11 -4.90
C ILE A 15 -9.39 21.81 -5.94
N VAL A 16 -9.32 20.66 -6.63
CA VAL A 16 -10.23 20.36 -7.76
C VAL A 16 -11.68 20.11 -7.32
N ARG A 17 -11.94 19.65 -6.09
CA ARG A 17 -13.33 19.45 -5.59
C ARG A 17 -14.12 20.76 -5.42
N LYS A 18 -13.42 21.90 -5.37
CA LYS A 18 -14.01 23.25 -5.24
C LYS A 18 -14.36 23.87 -6.61
N LEU A 19 -14.16 23.13 -7.71
CA LEU A 19 -14.27 23.61 -9.09
C LEU A 19 -15.19 22.72 -9.93
N PRO A 20 -15.91 23.27 -10.93
CA PRO A 20 -16.58 22.47 -11.94
C PRO A 20 -15.56 21.65 -12.75
N GLN A 21 -15.72 20.32 -12.75
CA GLN A 21 -14.85 19.39 -13.46
C GLN A 21 -15.51 18.88 -14.73
N GLN A 22 -14.72 18.72 -15.80
CA GLN A 22 -15.09 17.96 -16.99
C GLN A 22 -14.46 16.57 -16.90
N LYS A 23 -15.23 15.49 -17.15
CA LYS A 23 -14.66 14.13 -17.21
C LYS A 23 -13.73 14.02 -18.42
N VAL A 24 -12.46 13.72 -18.18
CA VAL A 24 -11.39 13.61 -19.21
C VAL A 24 -11.23 12.16 -19.63
N THR A 25 -10.83 11.89 -20.87
CA THR A 25 -10.47 10.54 -21.32
C THR A 25 -8.95 10.40 -21.43
N VAL A 26 -8.39 9.42 -20.72
CA VAL A 26 -6.97 9.02 -20.79
C VAL A 26 -6.88 7.67 -21.51
N CYS A 27 -6.00 7.59 -22.51
CA CYS A 27 -5.72 6.33 -23.18
C CYS A 27 -4.52 5.61 -22.55
N VAL A 28 -4.73 4.39 -22.07
CA VAL A 28 -3.67 3.50 -21.60
C VAL A 28 -3.24 2.61 -22.76
N ILE A 29 -2.07 2.87 -23.33
CA ILE A 29 -1.52 2.09 -24.44
C ILE A 29 -0.59 1.02 -23.85
N ASP A 30 -1.12 -0.18 -23.64
CA ASP A 30 -0.49 -1.22 -22.83
C ASP A 30 -1.02 -2.63 -23.21
N SER A 31 -0.86 -3.60 -22.32
CA SER A 31 -1.25 -5.01 -22.40
C SER A 31 -2.75 -5.27 -22.29
N GLY A 32 -3.58 -4.29 -21.97
CA GLY A 32 -5.03 -4.41 -21.95
C GLY A 32 -5.69 -3.70 -20.78
N LEU A 33 -6.94 -4.08 -20.47
CA LEU A 33 -7.69 -3.64 -19.31
C LEU A 33 -8.74 -4.68 -18.88
N ASP A 34 -8.76 -5.07 -17.61
CA ASP A 34 -9.96 -5.66 -17.00
C ASP A 34 -11.02 -4.57 -16.79
N GLY A 35 -11.81 -4.32 -17.86
CA GLY A 35 -12.91 -3.35 -17.81
C GLY A 35 -14.03 -3.70 -16.83
N SER A 36 -14.03 -4.91 -16.26
CA SER A 36 -14.98 -5.37 -15.24
C SER A 36 -14.47 -5.21 -13.80
N HIS A 37 -13.22 -4.76 -13.61
CA HIS A 37 -12.59 -4.63 -12.31
C HIS A 37 -13.44 -3.74 -11.37
N PRO A 38 -13.85 -4.21 -10.17
CA PRO A 38 -14.79 -3.49 -9.30
C PRO A 38 -14.37 -2.06 -8.95
N ASP A 39 -13.07 -1.85 -8.80
CA ASP A 39 -12.44 -0.56 -8.45
C ASP A 39 -12.19 0.38 -9.65
N LEU A 40 -12.48 -0.07 -10.88
CA LEU A 40 -12.30 0.73 -12.10
C LEU A 40 -13.59 0.93 -12.90
N LYS A 41 -14.54 -0.01 -12.86
CA LYS A 41 -15.70 -0.08 -13.78
C LYS A 41 -16.50 1.22 -13.94
N ALA A 42 -16.60 2.08 -12.92
CA ALA A 42 -17.29 3.38 -12.98
C ALA A 42 -16.54 4.44 -13.83
N ASN A 43 -15.26 4.19 -14.08
CA ASN A 43 -14.32 5.02 -14.83
C ASN A 43 -13.86 4.37 -16.13
N VAL A 44 -14.39 3.21 -16.52
CA VAL A 44 -14.06 2.57 -17.82
C VAL A 44 -14.93 3.19 -18.92
N HIS A 45 -14.32 3.52 -20.07
CA HIS A 45 -15.05 4.01 -21.24
C HIS A 45 -16.02 2.94 -21.76
N PRO A 46 -17.22 3.28 -22.30
CA PRO A 46 -18.17 2.27 -22.79
C PRO A 46 -17.63 1.32 -23.88
N LEU A 47 -16.69 1.78 -24.72
CA LEU A 47 -15.99 0.91 -25.69
C LEU A 47 -14.97 -0.05 -25.04
N VAL A 48 -14.61 0.18 -23.78
CA VAL A 48 -13.50 -0.37 -22.98
C VAL A 48 -12.12 -0.13 -23.61
N GLY A 49 -11.93 -0.54 -24.86
CA GLY A 49 -10.71 -0.31 -25.62
C GLY A 49 -10.73 -0.92 -27.02
N TYR A 50 -9.57 -0.87 -27.66
CA TYR A 50 -9.28 -1.51 -28.95
C TYR A 50 -8.01 -2.35 -28.89
N ASN A 51 -7.98 -3.48 -29.60
CA ASN A 51 -6.83 -4.37 -29.72
C ASN A 51 -6.21 -4.20 -31.10
N ALA A 52 -5.02 -3.58 -31.12
CA ALA A 52 -4.35 -3.20 -32.37
C ALA A 52 -3.86 -4.39 -33.19
N MET A 53 -3.65 -5.55 -32.56
CA MET A 53 -3.22 -6.78 -33.23
C MET A 53 -4.38 -7.52 -33.92
N THR A 54 -5.63 -7.28 -33.50
CA THR A 54 -6.82 -8.02 -34.00
C THR A 54 -7.86 -7.13 -34.67
N GLY A 55 -7.77 -5.81 -34.54
CA GLY A 55 -8.74 -4.86 -35.10
C GLY A 55 -10.07 -4.77 -34.34
N LYS A 56 -10.17 -5.38 -33.15
CA LYS A 56 -11.44 -5.52 -32.40
C LYS A 56 -11.53 -4.61 -31.18
N THR A 57 -12.75 -4.16 -30.85
CA THR A 57 -13.07 -3.36 -29.65
C THR A 57 -13.81 -4.18 -28.59
N GLY A 58 -13.92 -3.64 -27.38
CA GLY A 58 -14.75 -4.19 -26.30
C GLY A 58 -13.99 -5.08 -25.31
N ALA A 59 -14.60 -5.33 -24.15
CA ALA A 59 -13.96 -5.95 -22.98
C ALA A 59 -13.21 -7.26 -23.26
N ALA A 60 -13.78 -8.15 -24.09
CA ALA A 60 -13.13 -9.42 -24.44
C ALA A 60 -11.93 -9.23 -25.38
N ALA A 61 -11.96 -8.23 -26.26
CA ALA A 61 -10.87 -7.98 -27.21
C ALA A 61 -9.64 -7.36 -26.54
N VAL A 62 -9.85 -6.53 -25.51
CA VAL A 62 -8.76 -5.85 -24.76
C VAL A 62 -8.51 -6.42 -23.37
N TYR A 63 -9.04 -7.60 -23.05
CA TYR A 63 -8.79 -8.22 -21.76
C TYR A 63 -7.28 -8.33 -21.49
N ASP A 64 -6.88 -8.01 -20.27
CA ASP A 64 -5.49 -7.94 -19.86
C ASP A 64 -4.99 -9.30 -19.36
N GLY A 65 -4.36 -10.08 -20.24
CA GLY A 65 -3.76 -11.36 -19.86
C GLY A 65 -2.42 -11.25 -19.12
N VAL A 66 -1.86 -10.04 -18.99
CA VAL A 66 -0.56 -9.78 -18.33
C VAL A 66 -0.77 -9.20 -16.93
N GLY A 67 -1.69 -8.24 -16.82
CA GLY A 67 -2.07 -7.47 -15.64
C GLY A 67 -1.48 -6.06 -15.55
N HIS A 68 -0.61 -5.67 -16.49
CA HIS A 68 0.18 -4.44 -16.41
C HIS A 68 -0.62 -3.20 -16.87
N GLY A 69 -1.49 -3.33 -17.87
CA GLY A 69 -2.34 -2.24 -18.36
C GLY A 69 -3.47 -1.90 -17.39
N THR A 70 -4.03 -2.92 -16.74
CA THR A 70 -4.99 -2.77 -15.65
C THR A 70 -4.36 -2.07 -14.45
N HIS A 71 -3.09 -2.35 -14.15
CA HIS A 71 -2.34 -1.68 -13.08
C HIS A 71 -2.07 -0.21 -13.37
N CYS A 72 -1.68 0.10 -14.61
CA CYS A 72 -1.57 1.49 -15.06
C CYS A 72 -2.91 2.24 -14.98
N ALA A 73 -4.04 1.58 -15.30
CA ALA A 73 -5.36 2.17 -15.21
C ALA A 73 -5.77 2.52 -13.77
N GLY A 74 -5.48 1.64 -12.79
CA GLY A 74 -5.73 1.89 -11.37
C GLY A 74 -4.98 3.10 -10.83
N ALA A 75 -3.70 3.24 -11.18
CA ALA A 75 -2.87 4.37 -10.75
C ALA A 75 -3.37 5.72 -11.31
N ILE A 76 -4.05 5.70 -12.46
CA ILE A 76 -4.69 6.90 -13.06
C ILE A 76 -6.07 7.15 -12.42
N ALA A 77 -6.95 6.15 -12.37
CA ALA A 77 -8.39 6.37 -12.13
C ALA A 77 -9.10 5.30 -11.27
N GLY A 78 -8.37 4.61 -10.38
CA GLY A 78 -8.98 3.84 -9.28
C GLY A 78 -9.99 4.69 -8.51
N VAL A 79 -11.16 4.13 -8.23
CA VAL A 79 -12.33 4.90 -7.74
C VAL A 79 -12.14 5.28 -6.28
N GLN A 80 -12.09 6.59 -6.03
CA GLN A 80 -11.90 7.17 -4.70
C GLN A 80 -13.03 6.79 -3.72
N TYR A 81 -12.68 6.55 -2.46
CA TYR A 81 -13.60 6.41 -1.32
C TYR A 81 -14.70 5.33 -1.45
N ASN A 82 -14.48 4.28 -2.24
CA ASN A 82 -15.44 3.18 -2.41
C ASN A 82 -15.21 1.97 -1.48
N SER A 83 -14.15 1.99 -0.66
CA SER A 83 -13.70 0.90 0.22
C SER A 83 -13.31 -0.42 -0.47
N ILE A 84 -12.99 -0.42 -1.78
CA ILE A 84 -12.62 -1.62 -2.55
C ILE A 84 -11.10 -1.80 -2.65
N GLY A 85 -10.33 -0.72 -2.83
CA GLY A 85 -8.86 -0.82 -2.90
C GLY A 85 -8.11 0.49 -2.99
N VAL A 86 -7.91 1.03 -4.19
CA VAL A 86 -6.96 2.13 -4.45
C VAL A 86 -7.62 3.37 -5.04
N SER A 87 -7.13 4.54 -4.64
CA SER A 87 -7.48 5.81 -5.30
C SER A 87 -6.45 6.10 -6.39
N GLY A 88 -6.88 6.21 -7.65
CA GLY A 88 -6.04 6.74 -8.72
C GLY A 88 -5.83 8.25 -8.58
N ILE A 89 -4.76 8.79 -9.17
CA ILE A 89 -4.44 10.23 -9.10
C ILE A 89 -5.60 11.12 -9.58
N ALA A 90 -6.34 10.70 -10.59
CA ALA A 90 -7.44 11.43 -11.20
C ALA A 90 -8.73 10.60 -11.17
N PRO A 91 -9.39 10.42 -10.01
CA PRO A 91 -10.48 9.47 -9.83
C PRO A 91 -11.80 9.84 -10.53
N ASN A 92 -11.89 11.05 -11.10
CA ASN A 92 -13.00 11.50 -11.96
C ASN A 92 -12.58 11.55 -13.44
N THR A 93 -11.99 10.47 -13.93
CA THR A 93 -11.44 10.33 -15.29
C THR A 93 -12.01 9.08 -15.95
N THR A 94 -12.08 9.08 -17.27
CA THR A 94 -12.45 7.91 -18.07
C THR A 94 -11.19 7.25 -18.64
N ILE A 95 -11.01 5.96 -18.40
CA ILE A 95 -9.95 5.14 -18.98
C ILE A 95 -10.43 4.49 -20.27
N LEU A 96 -9.62 4.63 -21.31
CA LEU A 96 -9.76 3.91 -22.57
C LEU A 96 -8.50 3.06 -22.78
N ALA A 97 -8.64 1.76 -23.01
CA ALA A 97 -7.48 0.91 -23.27
C ALA A 97 -7.15 0.85 -24.77
N CYS A 98 -5.87 0.80 -25.11
CA CYS A 98 -5.44 0.29 -26.40
C CYS A 98 -4.41 -0.82 -26.21
N LYS A 99 -4.83 -2.06 -26.49
CA LYS A 99 -4.02 -3.27 -26.34
C LYS A 99 -3.02 -3.34 -27.49
N ALA A 100 -1.79 -2.92 -27.20
CA ALA A 100 -0.64 -2.92 -28.12
C ALA A 100 0.33 -4.10 -27.89
N PHE A 101 0.08 -4.89 -26.84
CA PHE A 101 0.89 -6.05 -26.44
C PHE A 101 -0.02 -7.27 -26.33
N ASP A 102 0.46 -8.43 -26.78
CA ASP A 102 -0.22 -9.71 -26.57
C ASP A 102 -0.12 -10.17 -25.11
N ASP A 103 -0.82 -11.26 -24.77
CA ASP A 103 -0.81 -11.81 -23.41
C ASP A 103 0.55 -12.41 -23.01
N ALA A 104 1.50 -12.53 -23.94
CA ALA A 104 2.89 -12.91 -23.70
C ALA A 104 3.84 -11.70 -23.59
N GLY A 105 3.30 -10.47 -23.60
CA GLY A 105 4.07 -9.22 -23.52
C GLY A 105 4.79 -8.81 -24.81
N LYS A 106 4.54 -9.50 -25.94
CA LYS A 106 5.12 -9.16 -27.25
C LYS A 106 4.29 -8.08 -27.92
N TYR A 107 4.95 -7.23 -28.70
CA TYR A 107 4.32 -6.11 -29.39
C TYR A 107 4.99 -5.88 -30.74
N LYS A 108 4.29 -5.18 -31.65
CA LYS A 108 4.88 -4.58 -32.84
C LYS A 108 4.93 -3.07 -32.69
N ARG A 109 5.96 -2.43 -33.24
CA ARG A 109 6.07 -0.95 -33.22
C ARG A 109 4.98 -0.28 -34.08
N SER A 110 4.48 -0.96 -35.11
CA SER A 110 3.28 -0.58 -35.88
C SER A 110 2.05 -0.40 -34.99
N ASP A 111 1.87 -1.32 -34.04
CA ASP A 111 0.62 -1.43 -33.27
C ASP A 111 0.54 -0.30 -32.23
N GLN A 112 1.70 0.20 -31.78
CA GLN A 112 1.82 1.44 -30.99
C GLN A 112 1.37 2.68 -31.80
N VAL A 113 1.73 2.77 -33.10
CA VAL A 113 1.28 3.85 -34.00
C VAL A 113 -0.22 3.77 -34.27
N VAL A 114 -0.76 2.56 -34.46
CA VAL A 114 -2.20 2.32 -34.59
C VAL A 114 -2.92 2.78 -33.31
N CYS A 115 -2.41 2.42 -32.14
CA CYS A 115 -2.99 2.83 -30.86
C CYS A 115 -2.98 4.36 -30.65
N LEU A 116 -1.87 5.04 -30.92
CA LEU A 116 -1.78 6.51 -30.80
C LEU A 116 -2.88 7.21 -31.61
N ASN A 117 -3.03 6.83 -32.88
CA ASN A 117 -4.04 7.40 -33.79
C ASN A 117 -5.47 7.02 -33.39
N TRP A 118 -5.69 5.76 -32.96
CA TRP A 118 -7.00 5.29 -32.54
C TRP A 118 -7.47 5.99 -31.26
N CYS A 119 -6.61 6.08 -30.23
CA CYS A 119 -6.86 6.80 -28.99
C CYS A 119 -7.30 8.24 -29.25
N TRP A 120 -6.56 8.96 -30.11
CA TRP A 120 -6.89 10.33 -30.49
C TRP A 120 -8.26 10.42 -31.19
N LYS A 121 -8.56 9.49 -32.11
CA LYS A 121 -9.85 9.43 -32.82
C LYS A 121 -11.03 9.18 -31.87
N GLN A 122 -10.84 8.50 -30.74
CA GLN A 122 -11.84 8.34 -29.68
C GLN A 122 -11.90 9.54 -28.70
N GLY A 123 -11.18 10.64 -28.97
CA GLY A 123 -11.20 11.85 -28.15
C GLY A 123 -10.29 11.83 -26.92
N ALA A 124 -9.45 10.81 -26.74
CA ALA A 124 -8.43 10.83 -25.69
C ALA A 124 -7.31 11.82 -26.06
N LYS A 125 -7.07 12.81 -25.21
CA LYS A 125 -6.00 13.82 -25.38
C LYS A 125 -4.74 13.54 -24.57
N ILE A 126 -4.80 12.53 -23.70
CA ILE A 126 -3.74 12.15 -22.76
C ILE A 126 -3.43 10.68 -23.02
N MET A 127 -2.15 10.37 -23.23
CA MET A 127 -1.65 9.02 -23.51
C MET A 127 -0.69 8.60 -22.39
N SER A 128 -0.97 7.46 -21.77
CA SER A 128 -0.06 6.79 -20.85
C SER A 128 0.63 5.64 -21.58
N MET A 129 1.96 5.65 -21.61
CA MET A 129 2.81 4.79 -22.44
C MET A 129 3.89 4.13 -21.57
N SER A 130 3.52 3.09 -20.84
CA SER A 130 4.36 2.40 -19.85
C SER A 130 5.30 1.34 -20.47
N PHE A 131 5.95 1.69 -21.59
CA PHE A 131 6.77 0.77 -22.37
C PHE A 131 7.98 1.45 -23.02
N GLY A 132 9.02 0.66 -23.33
CA GLY A 132 10.15 1.16 -24.11
C GLY A 132 11.15 0.06 -24.51
N ASP A 133 11.96 0.36 -25.53
CA ASP A 133 12.91 -0.56 -26.14
C ASP A 133 14.22 0.13 -26.56
N THR A 134 15.36 -0.59 -26.54
CA THR A 134 16.67 -0.01 -26.94
C THR A 134 17.03 -0.26 -28.40
N ALA A 135 16.16 -0.87 -29.20
CA ALA A 135 16.48 -1.22 -30.57
C ALA A 135 16.24 -0.02 -31.52
N ASN A 136 17.32 0.44 -32.14
CA ASN A 136 17.26 1.56 -33.07
C ASN A 136 16.84 1.10 -34.49
N VAL A 137 15.58 0.73 -34.66
CA VAL A 137 15.00 0.42 -35.97
C VAL A 137 14.50 1.72 -36.60
N ALA A 138 15.32 2.32 -37.47
CA ALA A 138 15.11 3.70 -37.95
C ALA A 138 13.72 3.95 -38.57
N ALA A 139 13.22 3.05 -39.42
CA ALA A 139 11.91 3.21 -40.07
C ALA A 139 10.75 3.20 -39.05
N ASP A 140 10.71 2.22 -38.15
CA ASP A 140 9.71 2.13 -37.07
C ASP A 140 9.80 3.34 -36.13
N ASN A 141 11.01 3.76 -35.78
CA ASN A 141 11.25 4.91 -34.91
C ASN A 141 10.77 6.22 -35.55
N ASN A 142 10.98 6.39 -36.86
CA ASN A 142 10.47 7.54 -37.60
C ASN A 142 8.93 7.55 -37.63
N ALA A 143 8.28 6.42 -37.86
CA ALA A 143 6.81 6.32 -37.83
C ALA A 143 6.23 6.64 -36.43
N ARG A 144 6.82 6.07 -35.36
CA ARG A 144 6.43 6.37 -33.97
C ARG A 144 6.61 7.86 -33.64
N LYS A 145 7.78 8.44 -33.95
CA LYS A 145 8.07 9.87 -33.71
C LYS A 145 7.15 10.78 -34.52
N ALA A 146 6.88 10.46 -35.79
CA ALA A 146 5.99 11.25 -36.64
C ALA A 146 4.55 11.28 -36.09
N ALA A 147 3.99 10.13 -35.68
CA ALA A 147 2.66 10.07 -35.09
C ALA A 147 2.57 10.88 -33.79
N MET A 148 3.55 10.75 -32.89
CA MET A 148 3.61 11.56 -31.67
C MET A 148 3.76 13.06 -31.96
N THR A 149 4.54 13.43 -32.98
CA THR A 149 4.75 14.84 -33.37
C THR A 149 3.49 15.46 -33.98
N ASP A 150 2.75 14.74 -34.81
CA ASP A 150 1.47 15.20 -35.37
C ASP A 150 0.39 15.39 -34.29
N LEU A 151 0.26 14.43 -33.38
CA LEU A 151 -0.67 14.52 -32.25
C LEU A 151 -0.25 15.61 -31.24
N SER A 152 1.05 15.79 -31.01
CA SER A 152 1.62 16.90 -30.21
C SER A 152 1.20 18.27 -30.76
N LYS A 153 1.31 18.49 -32.08
CA LYS A 153 0.85 19.73 -32.76
C LYS A 153 -0.65 19.96 -32.59
N LYS A 154 -1.45 18.89 -32.47
CA LYS A 154 -2.90 18.94 -32.22
C LYS A 154 -3.25 19.11 -30.72
N GLY A 155 -2.24 19.17 -29.84
CA GLY A 155 -2.38 19.45 -28.41
C GLY A 155 -2.44 18.21 -27.52
N ALA A 156 -2.03 17.03 -28.00
CA ALA A 156 -1.92 15.82 -27.18
C ALA A 156 -0.84 15.93 -26.09
N PHE A 157 -1.03 15.18 -24.99
CA PHE A 157 -0.07 14.99 -23.92
C PHE A 157 0.36 13.52 -23.83
N PHE A 158 1.64 13.26 -23.58
CA PHE A 158 2.19 11.90 -23.45
C PHE A 158 2.99 11.76 -22.14
N ALA A 159 2.63 10.78 -21.30
CA ALA A 159 3.51 10.30 -20.24
C ALA A 159 4.16 9.00 -20.70
N ILE A 160 5.49 8.91 -20.62
CA ILE A 160 6.28 7.82 -21.22
C ILE A 160 7.26 7.26 -20.17
N ALA A 161 7.32 5.94 -20.03
CA ALA A 161 8.28 5.30 -19.12
C ALA A 161 9.73 5.47 -19.61
N ALA A 162 10.65 5.88 -18.72
CA ALA A 162 12.08 5.95 -19.04
C ALA A 162 12.70 4.57 -19.32
N GLY A 163 12.11 3.49 -18.81
CA GLY A 163 12.60 2.11 -18.91
C GLY A 163 13.35 1.64 -17.66
N ASN A 164 13.49 0.32 -17.51
CA ASN A 164 13.93 -0.33 -16.27
C ASN A 164 15.28 -1.08 -16.42
N PHE A 165 16.26 -0.44 -17.05
CA PHE A 165 17.57 -1.04 -17.40
C PHE A 165 18.76 -0.41 -16.64
N ASN A 166 18.52 0.50 -15.68
CA ASN A 166 19.52 1.34 -15.00
C ASN A 166 20.46 2.11 -15.96
N LEU A 167 19.94 2.50 -17.14
CA LEU A 167 20.70 3.21 -18.16
C LEU A 167 20.64 4.73 -18.00
N ASP A 168 21.78 5.36 -18.32
CA ASP A 168 21.89 6.77 -18.63
C ASP A 168 21.39 7.02 -20.08
N THR A 169 20.18 7.55 -20.22
CA THR A 169 19.51 7.72 -21.51
C THR A 169 20.02 8.90 -22.32
N ASP A 170 20.81 9.80 -21.72
CA ASP A 170 21.56 10.81 -22.49
C ASP A 170 22.68 10.13 -23.32
N LYS A 171 23.20 8.98 -22.86
CA LYS A 171 24.23 8.18 -23.53
C LYS A 171 23.67 7.04 -24.38
N ARG A 172 22.60 6.37 -23.93
CA ARG A 172 21.97 5.26 -24.63
C ARG A 172 20.45 5.45 -24.74
N ALA A 173 20.00 5.84 -25.93
CA ALA A 173 18.58 6.09 -26.20
C ALA A 173 17.69 4.85 -25.94
N VAL A 174 16.49 5.13 -25.43
CA VAL A 174 15.38 4.18 -25.23
C VAL A 174 14.17 4.77 -25.92
N TYR A 175 13.44 4.01 -26.73
CA TYR A 175 12.32 4.50 -27.54
C TYR A 175 11.00 3.92 -27.02
N PRO A 176 9.90 4.71 -26.94
CA PRO A 176 9.75 6.08 -27.44
C PRO A 176 10.24 7.21 -26.50
N ALA A 177 10.74 6.90 -25.30
CA ALA A 177 11.16 7.89 -24.29
C ALA A 177 12.13 8.98 -24.84
N ALA A 178 13.09 8.60 -25.67
CA ALA A 178 14.06 9.49 -26.30
C ALA A 178 13.44 10.48 -27.30
N PHE A 179 12.18 10.29 -27.74
CA PHE A 179 11.46 11.25 -28.56
C PHE A 179 10.94 12.45 -27.75
N ALA A 180 10.75 12.30 -26.43
CA ALA A 180 10.10 13.32 -25.61
C ALA A 180 10.86 14.65 -25.59
N LYS A 181 12.20 14.61 -25.63
CA LYS A 181 13.05 15.81 -25.70
C LYS A 181 12.78 16.69 -26.93
N ASP A 182 12.29 16.09 -28.02
CA ASP A 182 12.00 16.74 -29.31
C ASP A 182 10.48 16.90 -29.56
N THR A 183 9.62 16.42 -28.64
CA THR A 183 8.16 16.33 -28.84
C THR A 183 7.44 17.15 -27.76
N PRO A 184 6.99 18.39 -28.07
CA PRO A 184 6.24 19.21 -27.12
C PRO A 184 5.01 18.48 -26.55
N GLY A 185 4.80 18.57 -25.24
CA GLY A 185 3.72 17.84 -24.56
C GLY A 185 4.03 16.39 -24.18
N ALA A 186 5.23 15.87 -24.48
CA ALA A 186 5.69 14.57 -23.99
C ALA A 186 6.60 14.73 -22.76
N LEU A 187 6.39 13.88 -21.75
CA LEU A 187 7.22 13.75 -20.56
C LEU A 187 7.67 12.30 -20.37
N THR A 188 8.98 12.07 -20.45
CA THR A 188 9.63 10.84 -19.99
C THR A 188 9.80 10.87 -18.47
N VAL A 189 9.37 9.78 -17.83
CA VAL A 189 9.22 9.65 -16.37
C VAL A 189 10.18 8.58 -15.83
N MET A 190 11.05 8.97 -14.89
CA MET A 190 11.85 8.04 -14.09
C MET A 190 11.16 7.64 -12.78
N ALA A 191 11.52 6.49 -12.24
CA ALA A 191 10.96 5.92 -11.02
C ALA A 191 11.88 6.14 -9.81
N LEU A 192 11.25 6.45 -8.67
CA LEU A 192 11.89 6.65 -7.37
C LEU A 192 11.51 5.53 -6.38
N GLN A 193 12.29 5.40 -5.31
CA GLN A 193 11.91 4.64 -4.12
C GLN A 193 10.80 5.38 -3.34
N ASN A 194 10.25 4.71 -2.34
CA ASN A 194 9.21 5.24 -1.43
C ASN A 194 9.69 6.39 -0.50
N ASP A 195 10.94 6.84 -0.63
CA ASP A 195 11.49 8.02 0.04
C ASP A 195 11.30 9.32 -0.77
N GLY A 196 10.88 9.22 -2.04
CA GLY A 196 10.67 10.36 -2.93
C GLY A 196 11.94 11.09 -3.38
N VAL A 197 13.12 10.52 -3.17
CA VAL A 197 14.43 11.12 -3.54
C VAL A 197 15.40 10.13 -4.18
N THR A 198 15.43 8.88 -3.75
CA THR A 198 16.34 7.87 -4.28
C THR A 198 15.81 7.31 -5.59
N LYS A 199 16.62 7.34 -6.66
CA LYS A 199 16.30 6.66 -7.91
C LYS A 199 16.14 5.16 -7.66
N LEU A 200 15.04 4.56 -8.10
CA LEU A 200 14.86 3.12 -8.10
C LEU A 200 16.03 2.44 -8.83
N SER A 201 16.59 1.36 -8.29
CA SER A 201 17.82 0.75 -8.81
C SER A 201 17.69 0.33 -10.28
N SER A 202 16.51 -0.15 -10.68
CA SER A 202 16.16 -0.50 -12.07
C SER A 202 15.91 0.71 -12.98
N SER A 203 15.49 1.88 -12.46
CA SER A 203 15.06 2.99 -13.30
C SER A 203 16.20 3.56 -14.16
N ASN A 204 15.91 3.76 -15.43
CA ASN A 204 16.70 4.64 -16.29
C ASN A 204 16.62 6.10 -15.80
N TYR A 205 17.60 6.91 -16.20
CA TYR A 205 17.72 8.33 -15.86
C TYR A 205 18.42 9.09 -17.00
N GLY A 206 18.36 10.42 -17.00
CA GLY A 206 19.05 11.25 -17.98
C GLY A 206 18.76 12.73 -17.74
N LYS A 207 19.81 13.54 -17.59
CA LYS A 207 19.74 14.96 -17.28
C LYS A 207 19.03 15.77 -18.37
N THR A 208 19.08 15.33 -19.63
CA THR A 208 18.37 16.00 -20.76
C THR A 208 17.19 15.20 -21.30
N THR A 209 17.30 13.88 -21.31
CA THR A 209 16.35 12.94 -21.95
C THR A 209 15.18 12.53 -21.06
N VAL A 210 15.32 12.53 -19.73
CA VAL A 210 14.22 12.31 -18.79
C VAL A 210 13.72 13.66 -18.28
N GLN A 211 12.40 13.89 -18.29
CA GLN A 211 11.85 15.20 -17.96
C GLN A 211 11.54 15.36 -16.48
N VAL A 212 10.94 14.35 -15.83
CA VAL A 212 10.47 14.39 -14.43
C VAL A 212 10.63 13.03 -13.73
N ALA A 213 10.54 13.02 -12.40
CA ALA A 213 10.50 11.80 -11.59
C ALA A 213 9.13 11.61 -10.89
N ALA A 214 8.74 10.37 -10.63
CA ALA A 214 7.57 10.00 -9.83
C ALA A 214 7.82 8.70 -9.03
N PRO A 215 7.02 8.38 -8.00
CA PRO A 215 7.17 7.16 -7.21
C PRO A 215 7.12 5.89 -8.08
N GLY A 216 8.04 4.96 -7.83
CA GLY A 216 8.25 3.77 -8.64
C GLY A 216 7.51 2.53 -8.14
N TRP A 217 7.35 2.38 -6.83
CA TRP A 217 6.56 1.32 -6.21
C TRP A 217 5.11 1.77 -6.11
N VAL A 218 4.16 1.08 -6.75
CA VAL A 218 2.76 1.49 -6.71
C VAL A 218 1.85 0.30 -6.45
N MET A 219 1.11 0.34 -5.34
CA MET A 219 -0.09 -0.49 -5.13
C MET A 219 -1.18 -0.05 -6.11
N SER A 220 -1.65 -0.98 -6.95
CA SER A 220 -2.74 -0.71 -7.90
C SER A 220 -3.53 -1.96 -8.27
N THR A 221 -4.53 -1.78 -9.13
CA THR A 221 -5.45 -2.83 -9.60
C THR A 221 -4.76 -3.85 -10.51
N ILE A 222 -5.13 -5.12 -10.42
CA ILE A 222 -4.76 -6.18 -11.37
C ILE A 222 -6.03 -6.97 -11.76
N PRO A 223 -6.05 -7.67 -12.91
CA PRO A 223 -7.24 -8.38 -13.38
C PRO A 223 -7.85 -9.30 -12.32
N THR A 224 -9.16 -9.16 -12.12
CA THR A 224 -9.90 -9.94 -11.11
C THR A 224 -10.04 -11.41 -11.49
N ARG A 225 -10.05 -11.71 -12.79
CA ARG A 225 -10.17 -13.07 -13.32
C ARG A 225 -8.77 -13.66 -13.54
N PRO A 226 -8.58 -14.99 -13.36
CA PRO A 226 -7.30 -15.63 -13.66
C PRO A 226 -6.91 -15.42 -15.13
N ALA A 227 -5.73 -14.83 -15.35
CA ALA A 227 -5.09 -14.73 -16.64
C ALA A 227 -3.98 -15.79 -16.79
N PRO A 228 -3.59 -16.18 -18.01
CA PRO A 228 -2.55 -17.19 -18.22
C PRO A 228 -1.12 -16.74 -17.89
N LEU A 229 -0.85 -15.43 -17.65
CA LEU A 229 0.47 -14.85 -17.38
C LEU A 229 0.41 -13.67 -16.35
N PRO A 230 1.52 -12.99 -15.99
CA PRO A 230 2.36 -13.39 -14.85
C PRO A 230 2.22 -12.51 -13.60
N LEU A 231 1.57 -11.33 -13.66
CA LEU A 231 1.29 -10.52 -12.47
C LEU A 231 0.09 -11.09 -11.68
N VAL A 232 -0.89 -11.67 -12.39
CA VAL A 232 -2.10 -12.27 -11.80
C VAL A 232 -1.80 -13.55 -11.00
N ALA A 233 -0.57 -14.09 -11.10
CA ALA A 233 -0.10 -15.25 -10.35
C ALA A 233 0.39 -14.92 -8.92
N ILE A 234 0.69 -13.65 -8.61
CA ILE A 234 1.21 -13.22 -7.30
C ILE A 234 0.10 -12.53 -6.49
N ARG A 235 -1.08 -13.15 -6.41
CA ARG A 235 -2.18 -12.62 -5.60
C ARG A 235 -1.88 -12.78 -4.10
N PRO A 236 -1.86 -11.70 -3.31
CA PRO A 236 -2.00 -11.80 -1.87
C PRO A 236 -3.34 -12.51 -1.56
N PRO A 237 -3.40 -13.50 -0.64
CA PRO A 237 -4.65 -14.20 -0.30
C PRO A 237 -5.76 -13.28 0.24
N ASP A 238 -5.37 -12.08 0.66
CA ASP A 238 -6.10 -11.07 1.41
C ASP A 238 -6.63 -9.90 0.57
N MET A 239 -6.11 -9.68 -0.64
CA MET A 239 -6.62 -8.64 -1.58
C MET A 239 -6.66 -9.13 -3.04
N PRO A 240 -7.70 -9.89 -3.45
CA PRO A 240 -7.86 -10.32 -4.83
C PRO A 240 -8.20 -9.13 -5.75
N GLY A 241 -7.34 -8.88 -6.74
CA GLY A 241 -7.48 -7.74 -7.67
C GLY A 241 -6.53 -6.58 -7.39
N PHE A 242 -5.61 -6.69 -6.43
CA PHE A 242 -4.63 -5.63 -6.14
C PHE A 242 -3.22 -6.20 -5.99
N PHE A 243 -2.23 -5.42 -6.43
CA PHE A 243 -0.82 -5.76 -6.27
C PHE A 243 0.08 -4.53 -6.30
N GLU A 244 1.20 -4.57 -5.57
CA GLU A 244 2.23 -3.54 -5.59
C GLU A 244 3.39 -3.96 -6.48
N ILE A 245 3.80 -3.06 -7.38
CA ILE A 245 4.83 -3.34 -8.40
C ILE A 245 5.78 -2.14 -8.49
N ASP A 246 7.08 -2.42 -8.60
CA ASP A 246 8.10 -1.41 -8.87
C ASP A 246 8.31 -1.13 -10.37
N GLY A 247 8.67 0.10 -10.73
CA GLY A 247 9.22 0.44 -12.04
C GLY A 247 8.71 1.74 -12.65
N THR A 248 9.40 2.19 -13.72
CA THR A 248 9.02 3.37 -14.51
C THR A 248 7.63 3.24 -15.13
N SER A 249 7.18 2.01 -15.38
CA SER A 249 5.82 1.68 -15.82
C SER A 249 4.72 2.13 -14.87
N HIS A 250 5.02 2.29 -13.58
CA HIS A 250 4.03 2.64 -12.55
C HIS A 250 4.18 4.10 -12.09
N ALA A 251 5.39 4.66 -12.20
CA ALA A 251 5.63 6.11 -12.13
C ALA A 251 4.93 6.89 -13.27
N THR A 252 4.90 6.33 -14.48
CA THR A 252 4.32 6.93 -15.70
C THR A 252 2.81 7.23 -15.60
N PRO A 253 1.94 6.28 -15.21
CA PRO A 253 0.50 6.53 -15.07
C PRO A 253 0.17 7.61 -14.03
N MET A 254 0.99 7.77 -12.98
CA MET A 254 0.80 8.88 -12.03
C MET A 254 0.91 10.25 -12.71
N VAL A 255 1.89 10.43 -13.60
CA VAL A 255 2.07 11.68 -14.38
C VAL A 255 0.92 11.88 -15.39
N ALA A 256 0.42 10.81 -16.00
CA ALA A 256 -0.79 10.87 -16.84
C ALA A 256 -2.03 11.29 -16.03
N GLY A 257 -2.15 10.83 -14.78
CA GLY A 257 -3.18 11.26 -13.84
C GLY A 257 -3.08 12.75 -13.49
N ILE A 258 -1.89 13.29 -13.23
CA ILE A 258 -1.71 14.74 -12.98
C ILE A 258 -2.16 15.55 -14.20
N ALA A 259 -1.82 15.12 -15.42
CA ALA A 259 -2.30 15.75 -16.64
C ALA A 259 -3.84 15.69 -16.80
N ALA A 260 -4.48 14.61 -16.32
CA ALA A 260 -5.93 14.46 -16.32
C ALA A 260 -6.61 15.37 -15.29
N LEU A 261 -6.07 15.48 -14.07
CA LEU A 261 -6.51 16.45 -13.05
C LEU A 261 -6.45 17.89 -13.58
N ILE A 262 -5.33 18.27 -14.22
CA ILE A 262 -5.20 19.59 -14.84
C ILE A 262 -6.25 19.79 -15.93
N SER A 263 -6.43 18.80 -16.80
CA SER A 263 -7.38 18.89 -17.92
C SER A 263 -8.84 18.97 -17.46
N SER A 264 -9.20 18.32 -16.36
CA SER A 264 -10.59 18.29 -15.86
C SER A 264 -11.06 19.64 -15.35
N VAL A 265 -10.22 20.38 -14.61
CA VAL A 265 -10.56 21.71 -14.10
C VAL A 265 -10.30 22.84 -15.10
N THR A 266 -9.29 22.70 -15.96
CA THR A 266 -9.04 23.67 -17.04
C THR A 266 -9.99 23.50 -18.22
N ARG A 267 -10.77 22.42 -18.27
CA ARG A 267 -11.86 22.18 -19.23
C ARG A 267 -11.41 22.36 -20.68
N GLY A 268 -10.24 21.80 -20.99
CA GLY A 268 -9.63 21.84 -22.32
C GLY A 268 -9.01 23.18 -22.75
N LYS A 269 -8.93 24.20 -21.87
CA LYS A 269 -8.26 25.47 -22.18
C LYS A 269 -6.75 25.36 -22.39
N LEU A 270 -6.11 24.33 -21.84
CA LEU A 270 -4.67 24.10 -21.96
C LEU A 270 -4.36 22.97 -22.96
N THR A 271 -3.35 23.18 -23.78
CA THR A 271 -2.78 22.16 -24.66
C THR A 271 -1.85 21.22 -23.88
N GLY A 272 -1.62 20.01 -24.39
CA GLY A 272 -0.67 19.07 -23.79
C GLY A 272 0.74 19.64 -23.61
N THR A 273 1.18 20.54 -24.50
CA THR A 273 2.45 21.28 -24.33
C THR A 273 2.44 22.19 -23.11
N GLN A 274 1.37 22.94 -22.87
CA GLN A 274 1.24 23.78 -21.68
C GLN A 274 1.18 22.93 -20.41
N ILE A 275 0.43 21.82 -20.44
CA ILE A 275 0.33 20.87 -19.31
C ILE A 275 1.71 20.26 -18.97
N ALA A 276 2.48 19.83 -19.97
CA ALA A 276 3.82 19.29 -19.75
C ALA A 276 4.79 20.34 -19.15
N ASN A 277 4.75 21.58 -19.65
CA ASN A 277 5.56 22.67 -19.12
C ASN A 277 5.18 23.03 -17.67
N ILE A 278 3.88 22.98 -17.32
CA ILE A 278 3.40 23.14 -15.95
C ILE A 278 3.98 22.03 -15.07
N ILE A 279 3.70 20.76 -15.37
CA ILE A 279 4.16 19.61 -14.57
C ILE A 279 5.68 19.62 -14.38
N GLN A 280 6.45 19.96 -15.41
CA GLN A 280 7.91 20.07 -15.33
C GLN A 280 8.40 21.26 -14.49
N SER A 281 7.72 22.40 -14.51
CA SER A 281 8.12 23.59 -13.75
C SER A 281 7.66 23.58 -12.29
N THR A 282 6.63 22.79 -11.95
CA THR A 282 6.06 22.71 -10.60
C THR A 282 6.53 21.51 -9.77
N VAL A 283 7.58 20.80 -10.20
CA VAL A 283 8.16 19.70 -9.42
C VAL A 283 8.67 20.18 -8.05
N ASP A 284 8.67 19.28 -7.07
CA ASP A 284 9.46 19.44 -5.87
C ASP A 284 10.92 19.10 -6.19
N LYS A 285 11.75 20.14 -6.29
CA LYS A 285 13.18 19.99 -6.56
C LYS A 285 13.88 19.25 -5.43
N LYS A 286 14.77 18.32 -5.81
CA LYS A 286 15.57 17.47 -4.92
C LYS A 286 17.02 17.48 -5.41
N SER A 287 17.97 17.72 -4.52
CA SER A 287 19.42 17.74 -4.82
C SER A 287 19.88 16.48 -5.54
N GLU A 288 19.34 15.34 -5.10
CA GLU A 288 19.62 13.97 -5.54
C GLU A 288 19.22 13.75 -7.01
N LEU A 289 18.27 14.55 -7.52
CA LEU A 289 17.67 14.40 -8.85
C LEU A 289 18.21 15.40 -9.89
N ALA A 290 19.01 16.39 -9.47
CA ALA A 290 19.51 17.48 -10.32
C ALA A 290 20.31 17.00 -11.56
N ASP A 291 21.02 15.88 -11.43
CA ASP A 291 21.77 15.21 -12.51
C ASP A 291 21.09 13.92 -13.01
N LYS A 292 19.82 13.68 -12.65
CA LYS A 292 19.06 12.46 -13.00
C LYS A 292 17.85 12.73 -13.90
N CYS A 293 17.26 13.92 -13.83
CA CYS A 293 16.21 14.37 -14.75
C CYS A 293 16.27 15.89 -14.98
N LYS A 294 15.74 16.35 -16.10
CA LYS A 294 15.77 17.77 -16.52
C LYS A 294 15.11 18.74 -15.53
N ALA A 295 14.05 18.32 -14.84
CA ALA A 295 13.40 19.13 -13.82
C ALA A 295 14.15 19.16 -12.47
N GLY A 296 15.01 18.15 -12.22
CA GLY A 296 15.68 17.97 -10.94
C GLY A 296 14.73 17.70 -9.77
N GLY A 297 13.59 17.04 -9.99
CA GLY A 297 12.55 16.92 -8.96
C GLY A 297 11.45 15.89 -9.23
N ILE A 298 10.71 15.58 -8.17
CA ILE A 298 9.52 14.71 -8.17
C ILE A 298 8.26 15.53 -8.51
N VAL A 299 7.34 14.97 -9.28
CA VAL A 299 6.09 15.65 -9.66
C VAL A 299 5.21 16.00 -8.46
N ASN A 300 4.64 17.21 -8.45
CA ASN A 300 3.68 17.66 -7.43
C ASN A 300 2.36 18.07 -8.09
N ALA A 301 1.29 17.32 -7.81
CA ALA A 301 -0.02 17.48 -8.40
C ALA A 301 -0.71 18.80 -7.98
N ALA A 302 -0.61 19.19 -6.70
CA ALA A 302 -1.27 20.38 -6.18
C ALA A 302 -0.67 21.67 -6.73
N LYS A 303 0.67 21.74 -6.80
CA LYS A 303 1.38 22.85 -7.45
C LYS A 303 1.06 22.91 -8.94
N ALA A 304 1.03 21.76 -9.62
CA ALA A 304 0.71 21.69 -11.05
C ALA A 304 -0.73 22.16 -11.35
N VAL A 305 -1.73 21.69 -10.58
CA VAL A 305 -3.13 22.15 -10.68
C VAL A 305 -3.24 23.65 -10.40
N THR A 306 -2.59 24.16 -9.34
CA THR A 306 -2.64 25.59 -8.99
C THR A 306 -2.05 26.47 -10.10
N ALA A 307 -0.89 26.08 -10.64
CA ALA A 307 -0.26 26.79 -11.77
C ALA A 307 -1.11 26.73 -13.05
N ALA A 308 -1.74 25.58 -13.33
CA ALA A 308 -2.62 25.41 -14.47
C ALA A 308 -3.87 26.31 -14.39
N LEU A 309 -4.49 26.43 -13.21
CA LEU A 309 -5.64 27.32 -13.01
C LEU A 309 -5.27 28.78 -13.23
N LYS A 310 -4.13 29.22 -12.68
CA LYS A 310 -3.57 30.56 -12.92
C LYS A 310 -3.35 30.80 -14.42
N GLN A 311 -2.73 29.86 -15.13
CA GLN A 311 -2.47 29.99 -16.57
C GLN A 311 -3.74 29.95 -17.43
N ALA A 312 -4.77 29.21 -17.01
CA ALA A 312 -6.06 29.11 -17.70
C ALA A 312 -7.03 30.29 -17.39
N GLY A 313 -6.60 31.27 -16.59
CA GLY A 313 -7.42 32.38 -16.14
C GLY A 313 -8.63 31.94 -15.31
N ILE A 314 -8.49 30.84 -14.56
CA ILE A 314 -9.55 30.31 -13.69
C ILE A 314 -9.22 30.73 -12.26
N ALA A 315 -9.95 31.72 -11.77
CA ALA A 315 -9.92 32.04 -10.36
C ALA A 315 -10.38 30.82 -9.57
N LEU A 316 -9.58 30.41 -8.59
CA LEU A 316 -10.11 29.64 -7.47
C LEU A 316 -11.21 30.49 -6.84
N PRO A 317 -12.35 29.90 -6.43
CA PRO A 317 -13.27 30.59 -5.54
C PRO A 317 -12.43 31.14 -4.39
N ALA A 318 -12.52 32.45 -4.14
CA ALA A 318 -11.81 33.06 -3.03
C ALA A 318 -12.04 32.20 -1.79
N ALA A 319 -10.99 31.98 -0.99
CA ALA A 319 -11.13 31.28 0.28
C ALA A 319 -12.13 32.06 1.12
N ARG A 320 -13.39 31.65 1.03
CA ARG A 320 -14.46 32.15 1.85
C ARG A 320 -14.15 31.65 3.25
N MET A 321 -13.38 32.46 3.98
CA MET A 321 -13.78 32.85 5.33
C MET A 321 -15.13 33.56 5.23
N ALA A 322 -16.12 32.78 4.84
CA ALA A 322 -17.50 33.03 5.05
C ALA A 322 -17.81 32.16 6.27
N ALA A 323 -18.37 32.68 7.37
CA ALA A 323 -19.32 33.79 7.36
C ALA A 323 -20.25 33.68 6.13
N ALA A 324 -20.57 32.44 5.75
CA ALA A 324 -21.73 32.15 4.95
C ALA A 324 -22.84 32.69 5.84
N SER A 325 -23.54 33.72 5.36
CA SER A 325 -24.57 34.38 6.14
C SER A 325 -25.43 33.29 6.77
N VAL A 326 -25.37 33.18 8.10
CA VAL A 326 -26.20 32.24 8.84
C VAL A 326 -27.62 32.63 8.49
N ARG A 327 -28.23 31.88 7.58
CA ARG A 327 -29.67 31.75 7.56
C ARG A 327 -29.93 30.67 8.60
N PRO A 328 -30.47 31.03 9.78
CA PRO A 328 -30.96 30.00 10.68
C PRO A 328 -31.94 29.15 9.88
N ARG A 329 -31.95 27.83 10.07
CA ARG A 329 -33.04 27.00 9.54
C ARG A 329 -34.32 27.39 10.28
N THR A 330 -35.03 28.36 9.72
CA THR A 330 -36.43 28.70 10.00
C THR A 330 -37.34 27.56 9.52
N GLY A 331 -37.14 26.38 10.12
CA GLY A 331 -37.70 25.11 9.67
C GLY A 331 -37.90 24.10 10.79
N LEU A 332 -36.99 24.00 11.77
CA LEU A 332 -37.27 23.22 12.98
C LEU A 332 -38.15 24.04 13.94
N LYS A 333 -39.45 24.11 13.64
CA LYS A 333 -40.45 24.43 14.66
C LYS A 333 -40.52 23.24 15.62
N VAL A 334 -39.79 23.31 16.73
CA VAL A 334 -40.14 22.54 17.92
C VAL A 334 -41.47 23.10 18.42
N ALA A 335 -42.56 22.55 17.90
CA ALA A 335 -43.88 22.81 18.46
C ALA A 335 -43.92 22.18 19.86
N SER A 336 -43.84 23.01 20.88
CA SER A 336 -43.94 22.63 22.29
C SER A 336 -45.37 22.18 22.62
N ARG A 337 -45.70 20.96 22.17
CA ARG A 337 -46.90 20.24 22.57
C ARG A 337 -46.50 19.23 23.66
N PRO A 338 -47.24 19.13 24.78
CA PRO A 338 -46.97 18.10 25.78
C PRO A 338 -47.05 16.72 25.13
N LEU A 339 -46.07 15.86 25.41
CA LEU A 339 -46.19 14.43 25.12
C LEU A 339 -47.41 13.85 25.86
N PRO A 340 -48.04 12.77 25.35
CA PRO A 340 -49.13 12.11 26.03
C PRO A 340 -48.74 11.76 27.47
N ALA A 341 -49.66 11.98 28.43
CA ALA A 341 -49.40 11.94 29.87
C ALA A 341 -49.08 10.55 30.49
N ALA A 342 -48.57 9.62 29.68
CA ALA A 342 -48.27 8.24 30.06
C ALA A 342 -46.98 7.67 29.42
N VAL A 343 -46.12 8.50 28.81
CA VAL A 343 -44.82 8.04 28.29
C VAL A 343 -43.87 7.73 29.46
N PRO A 344 -43.27 6.52 29.53
CA PRO A 344 -42.32 6.18 30.59
C PRO A 344 -41.11 7.13 30.59
N ALA A 345 -40.62 7.51 31.78
CA ALA A 345 -39.56 8.52 31.92
C ALA A 345 -38.24 8.18 31.20
N GLY A 346 -37.96 6.91 30.93
CA GLY A 346 -36.82 6.49 30.10
C GLY A 346 -37.01 6.78 28.61
N GLU A 347 -38.21 6.55 28.08
CA GLU A 347 -38.55 6.83 26.68
C GLU A 347 -38.63 8.35 26.41
N LEU A 348 -39.17 9.10 27.37
CA LEU A 348 -39.18 10.57 27.35
C LEU A 348 -37.74 11.13 27.26
N ARG A 349 -36.83 10.61 28.09
CA ARG A 349 -35.42 11.05 28.11
C ARG A 349 -34.70 10.75 26.78
N ASP A 350 -34.90 9.56 26.22
CA ASP A 350 -34.29 9.20 24.93
C ASP A 350 -34.81 10.11 23.80
N PHE A 351 -36.10 10.45 23.80
CA PHE A 351 -36.70 11.38 22.83
C PHE A 351 -36.17 12.82 22.97
N GLU A 352 -36.15 13.36 24.18
CA GLU A 352 -35.61 14.71 24.44
C GLU A 352 -34.13 14.81 24.06
N ALA A 353 -33.32 13.82 24.43
CA ALA A 353 -31.89 13.79 24.11
C ALA A 353 -31.62 13.77 22.60
N LEU A 354 -32.43 13.03 21.82
CA LEU A 354 -32.29 12.98 20.36
C LEU A 354 -32.74 14.27 19.66
N LEU A 355 -33.82 14.92 20.13
CA LEU A 355 -34.27 16.18 19.53
C LEU A 355 -33.30 17.34 19.84
N GLU A 356 -32.77 17.43 21.05
CA GLU A 356 -31.68 18.37 21.36
C GLU A 356 -30.43 18.07 20.54
N PHE A 357 -30.05 16.80 20.40
CA PHE A 357 -28.91 16.39 19.57
C PHE A 357 -29.06 16.80 18.10
N ALA A 358 -30.27 16.70 17.52
CA ALA A 358 -30.53 17.11 16.14
C ALA A 358 -30.51 18.64 15.92
N LEU A 359 -30.77 19.43 16.96
CA LEU A 359 -30.83 20.90 16.89
C LEU A 359 -29.45 21.56 16.84
N ASP A 360 -28.44 20.98 17.48
CA ASP A 360 -27.10 21.57 17.65
C ASP A 360 -26.20 21.41 16.41
N PHE A 361 -26.71 20.81 15.34
CA PHE A 361 -26.00 20.69 14.07
C PHE A 361 -26.20 21.92 13.18
N ASN A 362 -25.10 22.58 12.84
CA ASN A 362 -25.06 23.76 12.00
C ASN A 362 -25.36 23.47 10.52
N TRP A 363 -25.12 22.24 10.06
CA TRP A 363 -25.62 21.75 8.77
C TRP A 363 -25.86 20.24 8.80
N VAL A 364 -26.93 19.81 8.15
CA VAL A 364 -27.28 18.41 7.93
C VAL A 364 -27.78 18.25 6.49
N PRO A 365 -27.55 17.08 5.84
CA PRO A 365 -28.20 16.76 4.57
C PRO A 365 -29.72 16.90 4.66
N ASP A 366 -30.34 17.22 3.53
CA ASP A 366 -31.80 17.18 3.43
C ASP A 366 -32.31 15.74 3.67
N ASP A 367 -33.50 15.64 4.25
CA ASP A 367 -34.15 14.40 4.70
C ASP A 367 -33.41 13.55 5.77
N LEU A 368 -32.26 13.99 6.32
CA LEU A 368 -31.53 13.20 7.32
C LEU A 368 -32.38 12.94 8.59
N PHE A 369 -32.93 14.03 9.14
CA PHE A 369 -33.77 14.02 10.34
C PHE A 369 -35.26 14.17 10.02
N ALA A 370 -35.70 13.89 8.77
CA ALA A 370 -37.11 14.00 8.39
C ALA A 370 -38.05 13.10 9.21
N SER A 371 -37.55 11.99 9.78
CA SER A 371 -38.35 11.16 10.70
C SER A 371 -38.24 11.59 12.17
N TRP A 372 -37.34 12.50 12.54
CA TRP A 372 -37.08 12.90 13.92
C TRP A 372 -38.01 14.07 14.29
N THR A 373 -39.31 13.77 14.45
CA THR A 373 -40.35 14.81 14.61
C THR A 373 -41.02 14.75 15.98
N ALA A 374 -41.41 15.91 16.50
CA ALA A 374 -42.28 16.01 17.68
C ALA A 374 -43.75 15.64 17.37
N GLU A 375 -44.11 15.45 16.10
CA GLU A 375 -45.46 15.15 15.64
C GLU A 375 -45.75 13.65 15.69
N GLY A 376 -46.03 13.14 16.89
CA GLY A 376 -46.72 11.86 17.09
C GLY A 376 -45.90 10.59 16.88
N SER A 377 -44.58 10.66 16.73
CA SER A 377 -43.71 9.48 16.61
C SER A 377 -42.70 9.37 17.77
N SER A 378 -42.61 8.18 18.36
CA SER A 378 -41.51 7.82 19.29
C SER A 378 -40.26 7.44 18.48
N PRO A 379 -39.03 7.65 18.99
CA PRO A 379 -37.82 7.20 18.30
C PRO A 379 -37.82 5.68 18.06
N CYS A 380 -38.51 4.95 18.95
CA CYS A 380 -38.73 3.50 18.91
C CYS A 380 -40.14 3.13 18.42
N GLY A 381 -40.73 3.98 17.57
CA GLY A 381 -41.98 3.74 16.87
C GLY A 381 -41.91 2.57 15.86
N THR A 382 -42.94 2.44 15.04
CA THR A 382 -43.01 1.47 13.95
C THR A 382 -43.44 2.18 12.66
N PRO A 383 -42.51 2.51 11.73
CA PRO A 383 -41.06 2.30 11.82
C PRO A 383 -40.40 3.15 12.93
N SER A 384 -39.21 2.72 13.39
CA SER A 384 -38.35 3.55 14.25
C SER A 384 -37.77 4.72 13.44
N TRP A 385 -37.23 5.72 14.13
CA TRP A 385 -36.56 6.81 13.45
C TRP A 385 -35.35 6.33 12.65
N LYS A 386 -35.10 6.97 11.51
CA LYS A 386 -33.93 6.71 10.67
C LYS A 386 -32.66 6.86 11.51
N TYR A 387 -31.72 5.93 11.36
CA TYR A 387 -30.46 5.83 12.11
C TYR A 387 -30.58 5.46 13.61
N ILE A 388 -31.79 5.22 14.12
CA ILE A 388 -32.04 4.82 15.51
C ILE A 388 -32.34 3.32 15.60
N THR A 389 -31.63 2.65 16.51
CA THR A 389 -31.86 1.24 16.90
C THR A 389 -32.44 1.20 18.31
N CYS A 390 -33.45 0.36 18.53
CA CYS A 390 -34.15 0.25 19.81
C CYS A 390 -34.30 -1.20 20.29
N ALA A 391 -34.47 -1.37 21.61
CA ALA A 391 -34.79 -2.64 22.25
C ALA A 391 -35.88 -2.46 23.31
N THR A 392 -36.57 -3.55 23.67
CA THR A 392 -37.49 -3.54 24.83
C THR A 392 -36.70 -3.91 26.09
N ILE A 393 -36.59 -2.99 27.04
CA ILE A 393 -35.81 -3.12 28.27
C ILE A 393 -36.69 -2.72 29.45
N GLY A 394 -36.92 -3.64 30.39
CA GLY A 394 -37.79 -3.38 31.55
C GLY A 394 -39.25 -3.03 31.18
N GLY A 395 -39.73 -3.51 30.04
CA GLY A 395 -41.06 -3.18 29.48
C GLY A 395 -41.13 -1.85 28.71
N GLN A 396 -40.05 -1.06 28.66
CA GLN A 396 -39.96 0.21 27.92
C GLN A 396 -39.25 0.02 26.59
N LYS A 397 -39.64 0.75 25.55
CA LYS A 397 -38.93 0.80 24.26
C LYS A 397 -37.81 1.85 24.30
N ARG A 398 -36.59 1.39 24.53
CA ARG A 398 -35.42 2.26 24.77
C ARG A 398 -34.48 2.29 23.56
N VAL A 399 -33.84 3.44 23.34
CA VAL A 399 -32.83 3.61 22.29
C VAL A 399 -31.53 2.93 22.72
N THR A 400 -31.02 2.03 21.88
CA THR A 400 -29.79 1.26 22.13
C THR A 400 -28.67 1.57 21.13
N GLY A 401 -28.96 2.21 20.00
CA GLY A 401 -27.94 2.58 19.02
C GLY A 401 -28.30 3.83 18.21
N ILE A 402 -27.29 4.67 17.96
CA ILE A 402 -27.35 5.84 17.07
C ILE A 402 -26.21 5.68 16.06
N ASN A 403 -26.54 5.69 14.76
CA ASN A 403 -25.56 5.51 13.69
C ASN A 403 -25.70 6.59 12.60
N LEU A 404 -24.99 7.71 12.77
CA LEU A 404 -24.91 8.78 11.79
C LEU A 404 -23.63 8.70 10.93
N GLY A 405 -22.85 7.63 11.06
CA GLY A 405 -21.60 7.46 10.35
C GLY A 405 -21.74 7.60 8.82
N GLY A 406 -20.95 8.49 8.23
CA GLY A 406 -20.92 8.79 6.80
C GLY A 406 -22.09 9.64 6.31
N THR A 407 -22.88 10.22 7.22
CA THR A 407 -23.98 11.12 6.83
C THR A 407 -23.49 12.53 6.49
N GLY A 408 -22.30 12.92 6.94
CA GLY A 408 -21.65 14.18 6.59
C GLY A 408 -22.16 15.38 7.41
N VAL A 409 -22.76 15.12 8.56
CA VAL A 409 -23.32 16.12 9.47
C VAL A 409 -22.23 17.07 9.97
N GLN A 410 -22.57 18.35 10.14
CA GLN A 410 -21.66 19.41 10.60
C GLN A 410 -22.19 20.06 11.88
N GLY A 411 -21.38 20.11 12.94
CA GLY A 411 -21.74 20.79 14.18
C GLY A 411 -20.86 20.41 15.36
N MET A 412 -21.30 20.75 16.57
CA MET A 412 -20.63 20.35 17.81
C MET A 412 -21.42 19.22 18.48
N PRO A 413 -20.77 18.15 18.97
CA PRO A 413 -21.46 17.10 19.74
C PRO A 413 -22.00 17.64 21.07
N THR A 414 -23.15 17.13 21.50
CA THR A 414 -23.96 17.76 22.57
C THR A 414 -23.91 17.00 23.88
N ALA A 415 -24.05 17.70 25.00
CA ALA A 415 -23.97 17.09 26.33
C ALA A 415 -25.10 16.09 26.61
N LYS A 416 -26.26 16.20 25.95
CA LYS A 416 -27.50 15.51 26.39
C LYS A 416 -27.50 14.01 26.12
N LEU A 417 -26.82 13.54 25.06
CA LEU A 417 -26.68 12.11 24.76
C LEU A 417 -26.11 11.30 25.93
N ALA A 418 -25.25 11.91 26.75
CA ALA A 418 -24.65 11.27 27.94
C ALA A 418 -25.70 10.73 28.93
N THR A 419 -26.92 11.26 28.92
CA THR A 419 -28.02 10.88 29.82
C THR A 419 -28.78 9.61 29.38
N MET A 420 -28.52 9.11 28.16
CA MET A 420 -29.19 7.94 27.58
C MET A 420 -28.66 6.63 28.18
N ASP A 421 -29.32 6.19 29.26
CA ASP A 421 -28.83 5.09 30.10
C ASP A 421 -28.85 3.69 29.47
N GLN A 422 -29.51 3.49 28.31
CA GLN A 422 -29.51 2.23 27.55
C GLN A 422 -28.72 2.29 26.23
N LEU A 423 -28.09 3.41 25.89
CA LEU A 423 -27.34 3.54 24.64
C LEU A 423 -26.11 2.62 24.68
N GLN A 424 -25.99 1.70 23.72
CA GLN A 424 -24.91 0.72 23.61
C GLN A 424 -23.92 1.05 22.48
N MET A 425 -24.36 1.79 21.46
CA MET A 425 -23.58 2.14 20.29
C MET A 425 -23.85 3.59 19.85
N LEU A 426 -22.77 4.34 19.63
CA LEU A 426 -22.78 5.69 19.05
C LEU A 426 -21.71 5.75 17.95
N ASP A 427 -22.13 5.80 16.69
CA ASP A 427 -21.27 5.97 15.50
C ASP A 427 -21.55 7.33 14.86
N LEU A 428 -20.53 8.19 14.84
CA LEU A 428 -20.50 9.55 14.30
C LEU A 428 -19.26 9.74 13.38
N ARG A 429 -18.83 8.66 12.72
CA ARG A 429 -17.61 8.61 11.90
C ARG A 429 -17.85 9.25 10.52
N ILE A 430 -16.88 10.01 10.00
CA ILE A 430 -17.00 10.78 8.74
C ILE A 430 -18.16 11.81 8.80
N ASP A 431 -18.47 12.27 10.01
CA ASP A 431 -19.21 13.50 10.21
C ASP A 431 -18.22 14.64 10.45
N LEU A 432 -18.49 15.79 9.85
CA LEU A 432 -17.73 17.03 9.95
C LEU A 432 -18.00 17.72 11.30
N LEU A 433 -17.99 16.94 12.39
CA LEU A 433 -18.10 17.44 13.76
C LEU A 433 -16.82 18.16 14.15
N TYR A 434 -16.92 19.20 14.97
CA TYR A 434 -15.76 19.98 15.42
C TYR A 434 -15.93 20.53 16.83
N GLY A 435 -14.85 21.05 17.40
CA GLY A 435 -14.82 21.56 18.79
C GLY A 435 -14.46 20.47 19.79
N THR A 436 -14.71 20.69 21.07
CA THR A 436 -14.33 19.72 22.13
C THR A 436 -15.43 18.71 22.42
N VAL A 437 -15.08 17.46 22.72
CA VAL A 437 -16.05 16.51 23.30
C VAL A 437 -16.61 17.05 24.61
N PRO A 438 -17.95 17.01 24.83
CA PRO A 438 -18.54 17.51 26.06
C PRO A 438 -18.01 16.79 27.30
N ASP A 439 -17.64 17.56 28.33
CA ASP A 439 -17.28 17.02 29.66
C ASP A 439 -18.38 16.10 30.24
N ALA A 440 -19.63 16.32 29.85
CA ALA A 440 -20.77 15.48 30.21
C ALA A 440 -20.64 14.03 29.70
N TRP A 441 -19.99 13.78 28.56
CA TRP A 441 -19.79 12.43 28.01
C TRP A 441 -18.87 11.57 28.87
N ILE A 442 -18.03 12.21 29.68
CA ILE A 442 -17.08 11.59 30.60
C ILE A 442 -17.43 11.87 32.07
N ALA A 443 -18.60 12.44 32.36
CA ALA A 443 -19.07 12.62 33.73
C ALA A 443 -19.40 11.26 34.38
N ALA A 444 -19.32 11.17 35.71
CA ALA A 444 -19.73 9.95 36.41
C ALA A 444 -21.23 9.67 36.18
N GLY A 445 -21.56 8.47 35.72
CA GLY A 445 -22.92 8.06 35.34
C GLY A 445 -23.29 8.32 33.88
N ALA A 446 -22.41 8.92 33.07
CA ALA A 446 -22.63 9.12 31.64
C ALA A 446 -22.54 7.81 30.85
N PHE A 447 -23.47 7.54 29.93
CA PHE A 447 -23.39 6.38 29.04
C PHE A 447 -23.13 5.00 29.74
N PRO A 448 -23.88 4.63 30.80
CA PRO A 448 -23.60 3.44 31.62
C PRO A 448 -23.80 2.09 30.90
N ALA A 449 -24.40 2.09 29.71
CA ALA A 449 -24.59 0.94 28.84
C ALA A 449 -23.66 0.92 27.61
N LEU A 450 -22.89 1.98 27.36
CA LEU A 450 -22.20 2.17 26.08
C LEU A 450 -21.01 1.23 25.92
N LYS A 451 -21.02 0.51 24.80
CA LYS A 451 -20.01 -0.48 24.41
C LYS A 451 -19.16 -0.01 23.25
N THR A 452 -19.75 0.70 22.29
CA THR A 452 -19.06 1.21 21.09
C THR A 452 -19.26 2.72 20.97
N LEU A 453 -18.15 3.44 20.87
CA LEU A 453 -18.11 4.86 20.50
C LEU A 453 -17.15 5.04 19.31
N ASP A 454 -17.65 5.41 18.15
CA ASP A 454 -16.85 5.69 16.94
C ASP A 454 -17.03 7.14 16.52
N ILE A 455 -15.91 7.87 16.46
CA ILE A 455 -15.81 9.30 16.14
C ILE A 455 -14.57 9.57 15.27
N SER A 456 -14.15 8.57 14.48
CA SER A 456 -12.78 8.48 13.96
C SER A 456 -12.35 9.47 12.88
N ASP A 457 -13.29 10.15 12.23
CA ASP A 457 -13.00 11.15 11.18
C ASP A 457 -13.63 12.52 11.49
N ALA A 458 -13.84 12.81 12.78
CA ALA A 458 -14.33 14.09 13.28
C ALA A 458 -13.17 15.06 13.62
N TYR A 459 -13.38 16.37 13.55
CA TYR A 459 -12.40 17.39 13.97
C TYR A 459 -12.52 17.73 15.47
N LEU A 460 -12.56 16.70 16.32
CA LEU A 460 -12.83 16.85 17.76
C LEU A 460 -11.55 16.93 18.61
N ASP A 461 -11.52 17.91 19.51
CA ASP A 461 -10.47 18.15 20.49
C ASP A 461 -10.83 17.59 21.88
N GLY A 462 -9.83 17.48 22.77
CA GLY A 462 -10.04 17.31 24.22
C GLY A 462 -9.75 15.92 24.83
N PHE A 463 -9.26 14.95 24.05
CA PHE A 463 -9.05 13.55 24.49
C PHE A 463 -7.83 13.30 25.41
N GLY A 464 -7.56 14.20 26.37
CA GLY A 464 -6.38 14.13 27.23
C GLY A 464 -6.37 12.96 28.22
N ALA A 465 -5.29 12.84 29.00
CA ALA A 465 -5.22 11.86 30.10
C ALA A 465 -6.37 12.03 31.11
N ALA A 466 -6.92 13.23 31.27
CA ALA A 466 -8.11 13.50 32.06
C ALA A 466 -9.41 12.90 31.46
N TRP A 467 -9.53 12.85 30.12
CA TRP A 467 -10.63 12.19 29.42
C TRP A 467 -10.62 10.69 29.75
N PHE A 468 -9.45 10.06 29.60
CA PHE A 468 -9.20 8.69 30.06
C PHE A 468 -9.58 8.53 31.53
N LYS A 469 -8.96 9.29 32.45
CA LYS A 469 -9.23 9.27 33.91
C LYS A 469 -10.70 9.14 34.28
N LYS A 470 -11.55 10.03 33.77
CA LYS A 470 -12.96 10.07 34.16
C LYS A 470 -13.74 8.83 33.67
N THR A 471 -13.29 8.16 32.61
CA THR A 471 -13.85 6.85 32.22
C THR A 471 -13.62 5.74 33.26
N LYS A 472 -12.58 5.80 34.14
CA LYS A 472 -12.41 4.82 35.25
C LYS A 472 -13.28 5.15 36.43
N VAL A 473 -13.44 6.45 36.70
CA VAL A 473 -14.17 6.98 37.87
C VAL A 473 -15.68 7.08 37.58
N GLY A 474 -16.20 6.20 36.72
CA GLY A 474 -17.64 6.01 36.53
C GLY A 474 -18.26 6.61 35.27
N GLY A 475 -17.46 7.06 34.28
CA GLY A 475 -17.96 7.44 32.95
C GLY A 475 -18.58 6.27 32.19
N MET A 476 -17.86 5.71 31.20
CA MET A 476 -18.34 4.60 30.34
C MET A 476 -17.82 3.22 30.83
N PRO A 477 -18.38 2.59 31.89
CA PRO A 477 -17.81 1.38 32.50
C PRO A 477 -17.90 0.12 31.62
N LYS A 478 -18.70 0.13 30.55
CA LYS A 478 -18.91 -1.00 29.63
C LYS A 478 -18.26 -0.80 28.26
N LEU A 479 -17.39 0.21 28.10
CA LEU A 479 -16.77 0.52 26.83
C LEU A 479 -15.83 -0.63 26.38
N GLU A 480 -16.23 -1.32 25.31
CA GLU A 480 -15.51 -2.44 24.68
C GLU A 480 -14.71 -1.95 23.46
N ARG A 481 -15.24 -0.94 22.75
CA ARG A 481 -14.68 -0.35 21.53
C ARG A 481 -14.82 1.17 21.57
N PHE A 482 -13.70 1.85 21.35
CA PHE A 482 -13.61 3.27 21.09
C PHE A 482 -12.84 3.46 19.78
N ILE A 483 -13.13 4.50 19.00
CA ILE A 483 -12.31 4.87 17.85
C ILE A 483 -12.27 6.39 17.81
N ALA A 484 -11.10 6.96 18.10
CA ALA A 484 -10.86 8.39 18.27
C ALA A 484 -10.53 9.08 16.93
N PRO A 485 -10.66 10.42 16.83
CA PRO A 485 -10.26 11.12 15.63
C PRO A 485 -8.75 11.30 15.49
N ASN A 486 -8.32 11.56 14.26
CA ASN A 486 -6.92 11.60 13.82
C ASN A 486 -6.08 12.79 14.35
N CYS A 487 -6.62 13.60 15.27
CA CYS A 487 -5.98 14.78 15.86
C CYS A 487 -5.84 14.64 17.39
N LEU A 488 -4.66 14.23 17.85
CA LEU A 488 -4.32 13.97 19.26
C LEU A 488 -2.92 14.55 19.54
N LEU A 489 -2.61 15.41 20.52
CA LEU A 489 -3.30 16.00 21.69
C LEU A 489 -2.56 17.29 22.13
N ASN A 490 -3.08 18.12 23.06
CA ASN A 490 -2.29 19.21 23.68
C ASN A 490 -2.63 19.53 25.17
N ARG A 491 -1.58 19.91 25.94
CA ARG A 491 -1.45 20.43 27.34
C ARG A 491 -2.22 19.77 28.51
N GLY A 492 -1.50 19.56 29.63
CA GLY A 492 -2.07 19.71 31.00
C GLY A 492 -2.11 18.48 31.94
N GLU A 493 -1.06 18.32 32.73
CA GLU A 493 -0.93 17.68 34.07
C GLU A 493 -1.91 16.59 34.63
N GLN A 494 -1.31 15.46 35.00
CA GLN A 494 -1.49 14.66 36.25
C GLN A 494 -2.71 13.71 36.51
N ARG A 495 -2.33 12.41 36.65
CA ARG A 495 -2.97 11.26 37.34
C ARG A 495 -4.24 10.60 36.71
N GLY A 496 -4.10 9.36 36.19
CA GLY A 496 -5.15 8.34 35.89
C GLY A 496 -5.76 8.33 34.45
N GLN A 497 -6.55 7.35 33.94
CA GLN A 497 -6.86 5.92 34.25
C GLN A 497 -8.11 5.41 33.44
N SER A 498 -8.23 4.15 32.97
CA SER A 498 -9.30 3.59 32.05
C SER A 498 -9.41 4.21 30.65
N SER A 499 -10.13 3.66 29.66
CA SER A 499 -10.25 2.26 29.14
C SER A 499 -10.66 2.37 27.67
N VAL A 500 -9.65 2.42 26.79
CA VAL A 500 -9.67 3.20 25.55
C VAL A 500 -8.92 2.48 24.45
N PHE A 501 -9.67 2.20 23.39
CA PHE A 501 -9.19 1.70 22.12
C PHE A 501 -8.93 2.95 21.26
N LEU A 502 -7.66 3.30 21.04
CA LEU A 502 -7.32 4.35 20.10
C LEU A 502 -7.16 3.74 18.69
N GLN A 503 -7.37 4.60 17.70
CA GLN A 503 -6.93 4.50 16.32
C GLN A 503 -6.69 5.96 15.91
N GLY A 504 -5.56 6.27 15.25
CA GLY A 504 -5.22 7.66 14.94
C GLY A 504 -4.20 7.73 13.81
N SER A 505 -4.73 7.88 12.59
CA SER A 505 -3.97 8.00 11.34
C SER A 505 -3.99 9.45 10.85
N CYS A 506 -2.92 10.19 11.10
CA CYS A 506 -2.83 11.58 10.67
C CYS A 506 -2.58 11.71 9.16
N GLU A 507 -3.37 12.53 8.48
CA GLU A 507 -3.09 12.99 7.11
C GLU A 507 -2.75 14.49 7.10
N GLY A 508 -1.60 14.84 6.54
CA GLY A 508 -1.25 16.22 6.20
C GLY A 508 -0.50 17.03 7.28
N SER A 509 0.26 18.02 6.82
CA SER A 509 1.14 18.86 7.63
C SER A 509 0.37 20.00 8.32
N MET A 510 -0.52 19.67 9.27
CA MET A 510 -1.17 20.67 10.14
C MET A 510 -1.52 20.14 11.55
N CYS A 511 -0.64 19.34 12.16
CA CYS A 511 -0.72 18.91 13.56
C CYS A 511 0.43 19.51 14.40
N LEU A 512 0.37 20.82 14.70
CA LEU A 512 1.29 21.47 15.64
C LEU A 512 0.83 21.27 17.10
N GLY A 513 0.96 20.03 17.59
CA GLY A 513 0.64 19.63 18.96
C GLY A 513 1.67 18.65 19.52
N SER A 514 2.59 19.12 20.36
CA SER A 514 3.69 18.32 20.88
C SER A 514 3.33 17.58 22.17
N TYR A 515 3.18 16.26 22.09
CA TYR A 515 3.23 15.34 23.23
C TYR A 515 4.62 14.73 23.37
N ALA A 516 5.19 14.78 24.57
CA ALA A 516 6.52 14.21 24.85
C ALA A 516 6.53 12.67 25.04
N ALA A 517 5.38 12.05 25.30
CA ALA A 517 5.27 10.59 25.50
C ALA A 517 3.82 10.09 25.33
N LEU A 518 3.68 8.79 25.00
CA LEU A 518 2.39 8.08 25.05
C LEU A 518 2.03 7.85 26.54
N PRO A 519 0.82 8.21 27.00
CA PRO A 519 0.49 8.12 28.42
C PRO A 519 0.37 6.67 28.91
N ASP A 520 1.11 6.33 29.96
CA ASP A 520 1.00 5.07 30.75
C ASP A 520 -0.45 4.74 31.15
N GLN A 521 -1.31 5.76 31.21
CA GLN A 521 -2.71 5.67 31.58
C GLN A 521 -3.53 4.83 30.60
N ILE A 522 -3.14 4.76 29.31
CA ILE A 522 -3.66 3.83 28.29
C ILE A 522 -3.25 2.38 28.60
N GLY A 523 -2.46 2.16 29.65
CA GLY A 523 -2.13 0.84 30.15
C GLY A 523 -3.17 0.21 31.07
N PHE A 524 -3.82 0.99 31.93
CA PHE A 524 -4.67 0.50 33.05
C PHE A 524 -6.10 0.14 32.63
N LEU A 525 -6.22 -0.41 31.42
CA LEU A 525 -7.45 -0.55 30.67
C LEU A 525 -7.84 -2.02 30.64
N ASP A 526 -8.59 -2.43 31.66
CA ASP A 526 -8.74 -3.85 31.97
C ASP A 526 -9.47 -4.62 30.85
N SER A 527 -10.26 -3.94 30.01
CA SER A 527 -10.93 -4.49 28.81
C SER A 527 -10.10 -4.41 27.52
N LEU A 528 -8.97 -3.69 27.48
CA LEU A 528 -8.29 -3.35 26.24
C LEU A 528 -7.54 -4.54 25.62
N LYS A 529 -7.98 -4.96 24.44
CA LYS A 529 -7.41 -6.06 23.67
C LYS A 529 -6.63 -5.63 22.43
N LEU A 530 -6.92 -4.46 21.86
CA LEU A 530 -6.25 -3.93 20.69
C LEU A 530 -6.00 -2.43 20.89
N LEU A 531 -4.76 -2.02 20.75
CA LEU A 531 -4.36 -0.61 20.71
C LEU A 531 -3.82 -0.31 19.31
N ASN A 532 -4.45 0.61 18.59
CA ASN A 532 -4.00 1.08 17.30
C ASN A 532 -3.58 2.55 17.42
N ILE A 533 -2.33 2.84 17.11
CA ILE A 533 -1.77 4.19 17.03
C ILE A 533 -0.97 4.35 15.72
N SER A 534 -1.36 3.58 14.69
CA SER A 534 -0.75 3.56 13.36
C SER A 534 -1.06 4.82 12.55
N ALA A 535 -0.06 5.27 11.80
CA ALA A 535 -0.04 6.46 10.95
C ALA A 535 -0.17 7.81 11.68
N GLY A 536 0.12 7.87 12.98
CA GLY A 536 0.14 9.15 13.71
C GLY A 536 1.43 9.96 13.50
N PHE A 537 1.32 11.29 13.49
CA PHE A 537 2.46 12.19 13.72
C PHE A 537 2.69 12.29 15.23
N TRP A 538 3.70 11.59 15.73
CA TRP A 538 4.01 11.54 17.15
C TRP A 538 5.32 12.29 17.42
N SER A 539 5.25 13.37 18.20
CA SER A 539 6.43 14.09 18.75
C SER A 539 7.22 13.24 19.80
N ILE A 540 7.11 11.91 19.72
CA ILE A 540 7.49 10.91 20.70
C ILE A 540 8.57 10.03 20.08
N SER A 541 9.79 10.12 20.59
CA SER A 541 10.94 9.40 20.04
C SER A 541 11.02 7.92 20.40
N ALA A 542 10.20 7.41 21.33
CA ALA A 542 10.26 6.03 21.80
C ALA A 542 8.95 5.46 22.36
N LEU A 543 8.78 4.14 22.23
CA LEU A 543 7.72 3.38 22.91
C LEU A 543 7.98 3.31 24.44
N PRO A 544 6.96 3.49 25.31
CA PRO A 544 7.22 3.55 26.75
C PRO A 544 7.60 2.19 27.36
N ALA A 545 8.80 2.11 27.95
CA ALA A 545 9.21 0.95 28.75
C ALA A 545 8.36 0.77 30.02
N SER A 546 7.76 1.85 30.52
CA SER A 546 6.79 1.88 31.63
C SER A 546 5.51 1.08 31.36
N TRP A 547 5.21 0.76 30.10
CA TRP A 547 4.15 -0.19 29.74
C TRP A 547 4.43 -1.62 30.19
N ALA A 548 5.61 -1.91 30.76
CA ALA A 548 5.92 -3.17 31.42
C ALA A 548 5.48 -3.27 32.89
N ARG A 549 4.91 -2.20 33.47
CA ARG A 549 4.49 -2.19 34.90
C ARG A 549 3.34 -3.16 35.16
N ALA A 550 3.26 -3.67 36.39
CA ALA A 550 2.13 -4.48 36.84
C ALA A 550 0.80 -3.72 36.70
N GLY A 551 -0.24 -4.40 36.21
CA GLY A 551 -1.55 -3.80 35.97
C GLY A 551 -1.67 -2.99 34.67
N VAL A 552 -0.61 -2.92 33.86
CA VAL A 552 -0.62 -2.28 32.54
C VAL A 552 -0.70 -3.33 31.42
N PHE A 553 -1.58 -3.12 30.43
CA PHE A 553 -1.78 -3.95 29.22
C PHE A 553 -1.94 -5.47 29.48
N GLN A 554 -2.52 -5.85 30.62
CA GLN A 554 -2.67 -7.25 31.06
C GLN A 554 -3.55 -8.10 30.12
N ASN A 555 -4.38 -7.46 29.30
CA ASN A 555 -5.29 -8.10 28.35
C ASN A 555 -5.02 -7.73 26.88
N LEU A 556 -3.92 -7.03 26.58
CA LEU A 556 -3.60 -6.61 25.22
C LEU A 556 -3.22 -7.82 24.35
N GLU A 557 -3.99 -8.04 23.29
CA GLU A 557 -3.79 -9.10 22.28
C GLU A 557 -3.15 -8.54 20.99
N VAL A 558 -3.33 -7.25 20.69
CA VAL A 558 -2.79 -6.61 19.48
C VAL A 558 -2.26 -5.21 19.81
N LEU A 559 -1.02 -4.92 19.39
CA LEU A 559 -0.48 -3.56 19.34
C LEU A 559 -0.13 -3.25 17.88
N ASP A 560 -0.71 -2.17 17.35
CA ASP A 560 -0.42 -1.66 16.01
C ASP A 560 0.03 -0.21 16.08
N THR A 561 1.24 0.09 15.62
CA THR A 561 1.80 1.44 15.53
C THR A 561 2.33 1.76 14.14
N ARG A 562 1.98 0.96 13.13
CA ARG A 562 2.59 1.02 11.79
C ARG A 562 2.52 2.40 11.15
N TRP A 563 3.43 2.72 10.22
CA TRP A 563 3.44 4.01 9.49
C TRP A 563 3.64 5.25 10.37
N SER A 564 4.08 5.08 11.62
CA SER A 564 4.37 6.15 12.58
C SER A 564 5.82 6.61 12.44
N TRP A 565 6.12 7.33 11.36
CA TRP A 565 7.49 7.65 10.92
C TRP A 565 8.32 8.54 11.87
N GLU A 566 7.71 9.15 12.90
CA GLU A 566 8.43 9.87 13.97
C GLU A 566 8.72 8.98 15.20
N LEU A 567 7.96 7.90 15.38
CA LEU A 567 8.10 6.95 16.48
C LEU A 567 9.29 6.00 16.23
N GLY A 568 10.19 5.87 17.20
CA GLY A 568 11.40 5.07 17.02
C GLY A 568 12.08 4.65 18.31
N GLY A 569 13.41 4.81 18.36
CA GLY A 569 14.21 4.42 19.52
C GLY A 569 14.36 2.90 19.63
N VAL A 570 14.81 2.42 20.80
CA VAL A 570 15.04 0.99 21.04
C VAL A 570 13.75 0.32 21.53
N LEU A 571 13.45 -0.87 21.00
CA LEU A 571 12.29 -1.67 21.40
C LEU A 571 12.34 -2.04 22.90
N PRO A 572 11.29 -1.80 23.70
CA PRO A 572 11.38 -2.02 25.15
C PRO A 572 11.47 -3.50 25.56
N ALA A 573 12.66 -3.94 25.95
CA ALA A 573 12.91 -5.31 26.42
C ALA A 573 11.99 -5.74 27.59
N ALA A 574 11.62 -4.80 28.46
CA ALA A 574 10.76 -5.05 29.61
C ALA A 574 9.34 -5.54 29.25
N TRP A 575 8.84 -5.30 28.03
CA TRP A 575 7.56 -5.86 27.57
C TRP A 575 7.56 -7.39 27.53
N GLY A 576 8.75 -7.98 27.46
CA GLY A 576 8.97 -9.42 27.58
C GLY A 576 8.43 -10.03 28.88
N SER A 577 8.26 -9.28 29.97
CA SER A 577 7.79 -9.82 31.26
C SER A 577 6.30 -9.62 31.55
N SER A 578 5.58 -8.85 30.74
CA SER A 578 4.31 -8.21 31.10
C SER A 578 3.18 -8.44 30.08
N MET A 579 3.44 -8.22 28.79
CA MET A 579 2.44 -8.34 27.71
C MET A 579 2.19 -9.79 27.27
N THR A 580 1.92 -10.68 28.23
CA THR A 580 1.90 -12.14 28.03
C THR A 580 0.78 -12.67 27.12
N LYS A 581 -0.29 -11.89 26.93
CA LYS A 581 -1.43 -12.22 26.03
C LYS A 581 -1.27 -11.68 24.61
N LEU A 582 -0.19 -10.96 24.31
CA LEU A 582 0.03 -10.35 23.00
C LEU A 582 0.12 -11.43 21.91
N ARG A 583 -0.72 -11.29 20.88
CA ARG A 583 -0.79 -12.15 19.69
C ARG A 583 -0.16 -11.49 18.47
N ARG A 584 -0.34 -10.19 18.29
CA ARG A 584 0.21 -9.45 17.14
C ARG A 584 0.89 -8.18 17.58
N LEU A 585 2.12 -7.99 17.12
CA LEU A 585 2.91 -6.80 17.32
C LEU A 585 3.28 -6.23 15.95
N LEU A 586 2.66 -5.11 15.58
CA LEU A 586 2.73 -4.52 14.25
C LEU A 586 3.36 -3.13 14.37
N LEU A 587 4.64 -3.03 14.01
CA LEU A 587 5.53 -1.88 14.26
C LEU A 587 6.27 -1.40 12.99
N ALA A 588 5.79 -1.80 11.81
CA ALA A 588 6.38 -1.50 10.51
C ALA A 588 6.35 -0.02 10.08
N ASP A 589 7.26 0.40 9.20
CA ASP A 589 7.38 1.78 8.66
C ASP A 589 7.44 2.83 9.77
N CYS A 590 8.36 2.60 10.72
CA CYS A 590 8.68 3.45 11.86
C CYS A 590 10.21 3.72 11.89
N ARG A 591 10.74 4.24 13.00
CA ARG A 591 12.20 4.48 13.20
C ARG A 591 12.79 3.66 14.36
N PHE A 592 12.27 2.45 14.60
CA PHE A 592 12.82 1.58 15.64
C PHE A 592 14.22 1.12 15.25
N GLN A 593 15.16 1.21 16.19
CA GLN A 593 16.59 1.01 15.94
C GLN A 593 17.25 0.13 17.01
N GLY A 594 18.44 -0.38 16.69
CA GLY A 594 19.22 -1.22 17.60
C GLY A 594 18.80 -2.69 17.56
N ASP A 595 18.81 -3.34 18.72
CA ASP A 595 18.70 -4.79 18.84
C ASP A 595 17.26 -5.28 19.01
N LEU A 596 16.93 -6.43 18.41
CA LEU A 596 15.70 -7.16 18.75
C LEU A 596 15.78 -7.69 20.21
N PRO A 597 14.85 -7.33 21.12
CA PRO A 597 15.03 -7.67 22.52
C PRO A 597 15.02 -9.18 22.81
N ALA A 598 16.12 -9.71 23.35
CA ALA A 598 16.25 -11.12 23.73
C ALA A 598 15.24 -11.57 24.81
N ALA A 599 14.69 -10.61 25.57
CA ALA A 599 13.67 -10.83 26.60
C ALA A 599 12.28 -11.17 26.03
N TRP A 600 12.01 -10.89 24.75
CA TRP A 600 10.76 -11.23 24.07
C TRP A 600 10.80 -12.71 23.64
N ASN A 601 10.63 -13.62 24.60
CA ASN A 601 10.95 -15.03 24.42
C ASN A 601 9.89 -16.01 24.97
N ALA A 602 10.07 -17.28 24.61
CA ALA A 602 9.12 -18.38 24.81
C ALA A 602 8.51 -18.55 26.22
N PRO A 603 9.26 -18.45 27.34
CA PRO A 603 8.66 -18.59 28.68
C PRO A 603 7.71 -17.46 29.07
N LYS A 604 7.55 -16.41 28.25
CA LYS A 604 6.70 -15.25 28.55
C LYS A 604 5.70 -14.91 27.43
N TRP A 605 6.16 -14.88 26.18
CA TRP A 605 5.31 -14.58 25.02
C TRP A 605 4.74 -15.87 24.42
N LEU A 606 3.84 -16.50 25.18
CA LEU A 606 3.22 -17.78 24.83
C LEU A 606 2.14 -17.63 23.75
N ALA A 607 1.54 -16.45 23.59
CA ALA A 607 0.43 -16.18 22.68
C ALA A 607 0.83 -15.55 21.33
N ILE A 608 2.09 -15.14 21.15
CA ILE A 608 2.52 -14.33 20.00
C ILE A 608 2.47 -15.15 18.69
N GLN A 609 1.78 -14.61 17.70
CA GLN A 609 1.47 -15.24 16.40
C GLN A 609 2.06 -14.47 15.22
N GLU A 610 2.17 -13.14 15.34
CA GLU A 610 2.70 -12.25 14.31
C GLU A 610 3.58 -11.16 14.93
N ILE A 611 4.78 -10.98 14.38
CA ILE A 611 5.63 -9.82 14.63
C ILE A 611 5.99 -9.23 13.27
N ASP A 612 5.59 -7.98 13.04
CA ASP A 612 5.91 -7.20 11.86
C ASP A 612 6.71 -5.96 12.28
N LEU A 613 7.98 -5.95 11.92
CA LEU A 613 8.96 -4.90 12.20
C LEU A 613 9.60 -4.40 10.89
N SER A 614 8.93 -4.61 9.76
CA SER A 614 9.42 -4.24 8.43
C SER A 614 9.63 -2.73 8.27
N THR A 615 10.54 -2.31 7.39
CA THR A 615 10.80 -0.89 7.09
C THR A 615 11.14 -0.09 8.36
N ASN A 616 12.26 -0.45 9.01
CA ASN A 616 12.76 0.16 10.25
C ASN A 616 14.30 0.28 10.22
N LEU A 617 14.94 0.58 11.36
CA LEU A 617 16.39 0.78 11.51
C LEU A 617 17.03 -0.28 12.44
N ILE A 618 16.41 -1.45 12.59
CA ILE A 618 16.93 -2.55 13.44
C ILE A 618 18.25 -3.05 12.86
N SER A 619 19.28 -3.21 13.70
CA SER A 619 20.65 -3.53 13.29
C SER A 619 21.11 -4.94 13.68
N ASN A 620 20.54 -5.53 14.75
CA ASN A 620 21.05 -6.78 15.34
C ASN A 620 19.94 -7.78 15.69
N LEU A 621 20.16 -9.06 15.36
CA LEU A 621 19.30 -10.19 15.72
C LEU A 621 19.80 -10.88 17.01
N LEU A 622 18.91 -11.10 17.99
CA LEU A 622 19.21 -11.87 19.19
C LEU A 622 18.49 -13.23 19.21
N GLY A 623 19.16 -14.26 19.75
CA GLY A 623 18.75 -15.67 19.61
C GLY A 623 17.49 -16.10 20.36
N GLY A 624 16.98 -15.29 21.30
CA GLY A 624 15.91 -15.68 22.23
C GLY A 624 14.55 -16.00 21.59
N TRP A 625 14.31 -15.53 20.36
CA TRP A 625 13.02 -15.64 19.68
C TRP A 625 12.77 -17.03 19.08
N ALA A 626 13.82 -17.82 18.84
CA ALA A 626 13.70 -19.14 18.20
C ALA A 626 12.79 -20.13 18.96
N GLY A 627 12.58 -19.93 20.27
CA GLY A 627 11.69 -20.76 21.07
C GLY A 627 10.19 -20.41 20.97
N LEU A 628 9.80 -19.33 20.28
CA LEU A 628 8.41 -18.85 20.23
C LEU A 628 7.51 -19.87 19.52
N LYS A 629 6.80 -20.69 20.32
CA LYS A 629 6.07 -21.89 19.85
C LYS A 629 4.83 -21.59 19.01
N THR A 630 4.31 -20.37 19.09
CA THR A 630 3.06 -19.91 18.49
C THR A 630 3.28 -18.93 17.33
N LEU A 631 4.52 -18.46 17.11
CA LEU A 631 4.84 -17.49 16.08
C LEU A 631 4.67 -18.11 14.69
N THR A 632 3.79 -17.51 13.88
CA THR A 632 3.45 -17.95 12.52
C THR A 632 3.99 -17.02 11.44
N ARG A 633 4.13 -15.73 11.73
CA ARG A 633 4.67 -14.73 10.80
C ARG A 633 5.70 -13.86 11.50
N LEU A 634 6.89 -13.76 10.89
CA LEU A 634 7.94 -12.85 11.27
C LEU A 634 8.37 -12.07 10.02
N ASP A 635 8.21 -10.75 10.06
CA ASP A 635 8.58 -9.84 8.98
C ASP A 635 9.56 -8.79 9.53
N LEU A 636 10.78 -8.81 8.98
CA LEU A 636 11.90 -7.95 9.37
C LEU A 636 12.56 -7.32 8.13
N ARG A 637 11.86 -7.32 6.99
CA ARG A 637 12.41 -6.78 5.73
C ARG A 637 12.68 -5.27 5.82
N GLU A 638 13.52 -4.76 4.93
CA GLU A 638 13.86 -3.32 4.86
C GLU A 638 14.33 -2.77 6.23
N ASN A 639 15.36 -3.41 6.78
CA ASN A 639 16.03 -2.96 8.00
C ASN A 639 17.55 -2.84 7.76
N MET A 640 18.31 -2.51 8.80
CA MET A 640 19.77 -2.38 8.74
C MET A 640 20.48 -3.59 9.38
N ILE A 641 19.85 -4.77 9.37
CA ILE A 641 20.35 -5.93 10.10
C ILE A 641 21.67 -6.38 9.46
N MET A 642 22.77 -6.25 10.21
CA MET A 642 24.12 -6.61 9.77
C MET A 642 24.69 -7.85 10.47
N THR A 643 24.06 -8.30 11.56
CA THR A 643 24.42 -9.56 12.21
C THR A 643 23.95 -10.76 11.40
N GLY A 644 24.79 -11.78 11.28
CA GLY A 644 24.36 -13.10 10.84
C GLY A 644 23.29 -13.71 11.77
N LEU A 645 22.48 -14.61 11.22
CA LEU A 645 21.48 -15.40 11.95
C LEU A 645 22.04 -16.00 13.26
N PRO A 646 21.43 -15.75 14.43
CA PRO A 646 21.98 -16.16 15.72
C PRO A 646 21.79 -17.67 15.96
N ALA A 647 22.69 -18.30 16.71
CA ALA A 647 22.76 -19.76 16.88
C ALA A 647 21.44 -20.44 17.28
N GLY A 648 20.60 -19.80 18.10
CA GLY A 648 19.27 -20.31 18.46
C GLY A 648 18.34 -20.52 17.26
N TRP A 649 18.42 -19.65 16.24
CA TRP A 649 17.63 -19.75 15.00
C TRP A 649 18.14 -20.86 14.07
N LEU A 650 19.34 -21.40 14.32
CA LEU A 650 19.92 -22.53 13.58
C LEU A 650 19.52 -23.89 14.18
N SER A 651 18.86 -23.89 15.35
CA SER A 651 18.41 -25.10 16.04
C SER A 651 17.38 -25.89 15.24
N ALA A 652 17.42 -27.22 15.34
CA ALA A 652 16.40 -28.13 14.82
C ALA A 652 14.99 -27.88 15.39
N THR A 653 14.88 -27.16 16.52
CA THR A 653 13.61 -26.80 17.18
C THR A 653 13.22 -25.34 17.01
N ALA A 654 13.91 -24.56 16.16
CA ALA A 654 13.62 -23.16 15.95
C ALA A 654 12.25 -22.95 15.29
N PHE A 655 11.47 -22.01 15.83
CA PHE A 655 10.18 -21.52 15.33
C PHE A 655 9.22 -22.63 14.81
N PRO A 656 8.76 -23.55 15.69
CA PRO A 656 8.04 -24.76 15.28
C PRO A 656 6.65 -24.51 14.66
N ALA A 657 6.15 -23.27 14.71
CA ALA A 657 4.89 -22.85 14.10
C ALA A 657 5.04 -21.94 12.87
N LEU A 658 6.26 -21.56 12.48
CA LEU A 658 6.48 -20.50 11.48
C LEU A 658 5.96 -20.90 10.10
N VAL A 659 5.18 -19.99 9.50
CA VAL A 659 4.56 -20.11 8.17
C VAL A 659 5.16 -19.09 7.20
N HIS A 660 5.53 -17.91 7.69
CA HIS A 660 6.09 -16.83 6.90
C HIS A 660 7.33 -16.24 7.59
N LEU A 661 8.43 -16.16 6.85
CA LEU A 661 9.66 -15.48 7.24
C LEU A 661 10.13 -14.58 6.10
N ASP A 662 10.19 -13.27 6.34
CA ASP A 662 10.77 -12.29 5.42
C ASP A 662 11.88 -11.53 6.15
N LEU A 663 13.11 -11.67 5.66
CA LEU A 663 14.31 -10.94 6.13
C LEU A 663 14.90 -10.10 4.98
N SER A 664 14.15 -9.88 3.89
CA SER A 664 14.68 -9.30 2.66
C SER A 664 15.11 -7.84 2.81
N ASN A 665 15.97 -7.33 1.93
CA ASN A 665 16.45 -5.94 1.96
C ASN A 665 17.09 -5.59 3.32
N ASN A 666 18.13 -6.34 3.69
CA ASN A 666 18.94 -6.16 4.88
C ASN A 666 20.43 -6.31 4.50
N ILE A 667 21.34 -6.37 5.49
CA ILE A 667 22.78 -6.56 5.28
C ILE A 667 23.25 -7.86 5.98
N ILE A 668 22.38 -8.88 6.04
CA ILE A 668 22.66 -10.13 6.77
C ILE A 668 23.73 -10.92 6.02
N GLU A 669 24.91 -11.03 6.62
CA GLU A 669 25.96 -11.94 6.18
C GLU A 669 25.84 -13.28 6.94
N ASN A 670 25.48 -14.34 6.22
CA ASN A 670 25.54 -15.71 6.73
C ASN A 670 25.54 -16.74 5.58
N THR A 671 25.84 -17.99 5.91
CA THR A 671 25.49 -19.14 5.08
C THR A 671 24.00 -19.47 5.22
N LEU A 672 23.40 -20.11 4.20
CA LEU A 672 22.04 -20.65 4.30
C LEU A 672 22.00 -21.87 5.26
N PRO A 673 21.20 -21.86 6.34
CA PRO A 673 21.29 -22.93 7.34
C PRO A 673 20.75 -24.28 6.85
N ALA A 674 21.64 -25.26 6.65
CA ALA A 674 21.28 -26.60 6.18
C ALA A 674 20.17 -27.29 7.02
N GLY A 675 20.14 -27.03 8.34
CA GLY A 675 19.13 -27.58 9.26
C GLY A 675 17.72 -27.02 9.10
N TRP A 676 17.54 -25.84 8.50
CA TRP A 676 16.22 -25.19 8.39
C TRP A 676 15.16 -26.03 7.67
N GLY A 677 15.54 -26.81 6.66
CA GLY A 677 14.61 -27.71 5.99
C GLY A 677 13.99 -28.74 6.95
N GLN A 678 14.75 -29.19 7.95
CA GLN A 678 14.23 -30.11 8.97
C GLN A 678 13.52 -29.38 10.13
N ALA A 679 13.96 -28.19 10.53
CA ALA A 679 13.33 -27.40 11.59
C ALA A 679 11.97 -26.78 11.19
N LEU A 680 11.95 -26.04 10.08
CA LEU A 680 10.87 -25.11 9.72
C LEU A 680 9.75 -25.82 8.94
N LYS A 681 9.18 -26.88 9.54
CA LYS A 681 8.22 -27.79 8.88
C LYS A 681 6.95 -27.11 8.34
N LYS A 682 6.49 -26.03 8.98
CA LYS A 682 5.26 -25.32 8.58
C LYS A 682 5.49 -24.16 7.61
N LEU A 683 6.75 -23.85 7.28
CA LEU A 683 7.10 -22.67 6.50
C LEU A 683 6.56 -22.78 5.08
N GLN A 684 5.83 -21.76 4.64
CA GLN A 684 5.22 -21.65 3.31
C GLN A 684 5.89 -20.55 2.47
N TYR A 685 6.38 -19.50 3.12
CA TYR A 685 7.05 -18.36 2.49
C TYR A 685 8.39 -18.09 3.19
N LEU A 686 9.46 -18.05 2.40
CA LEU A 686 10.79 -17.65 2.84
C LEU A 686 11.38 -16.65 1.83
N ASP A 687 11.61 -15.42 2.27
CA ASP A 687 12.31 -14.40 1.49
C ASP A 687 13.55 -13.89 2.26
N LEU A 688 14.73 -14.10 1.67
CA LEU A 688 16.00 -13.57 2.12
C LEU A 688 16.67 -12.74 1.00
N GLY A 689 15.91 -12.24 0.03
CA GLY A 689 16.45 -11.44 -1.07
C GLY A 689 17.12 -10.15 -0.60
N MET A 690 17.99 -9.57 -1.42
CA MET A 690 18.71 -8.31 -1.16
C MET A 690 19.42 -8.33 0.20
N ASN A 691 20.40 -9.22 0.34
CA ASN A 691 21.20 -9.47 1.55
C ASN A 691 22.63 -9.89 1.16
N VAL A 692 23.44 -10.35 2.13
CA VAL A 692 24.81 -10.83 1.91
C VAL A 692 24.92 -12.34 2.22
N PHE A 693 23.87 -13.13 1.93
CA PHE A 693 23.95 -14.58 2.07
C PHE A 693 24.96 -15.16 1.06
N HIS A 694 25.88 -15.99 1.56
CA HIS A 694 27.03 -16.50 0.81
C HIS A 694 27.15 -18.03 0.91
N ASP A 695 28.15 -18.57 0.20
CA ASP A 695 28.40 -20.01 0.03
C ASP A 695 27.29 -20.75 -0.73
N ALA A 696 27.42 -22.07 -0.84
CA ALA A 696 26.59 -22.89 -1.72
C ALA A 696 25.19 -23.15 -1.17
N LEU A 697 24.22 -23.32 -2.08
CA LEU A 697 22.85 -23.71 -1.75
C LEU A 697 22.83 -25.06 -1.00
N PRO A 698 22.17 -25.19 0.18
CA PRO A 698 22.27 -26.41 0.97
C PRO A 698 21.60 -27.62 0.32
N ALA A 699 22.39 -28.61 -0.11
CA ALA A 699 21.87 -29.87 -0.66
C ALA A 699 20.92 -30.61 0.31
N ALA A 700 21.11 -30.42 1.62
CA ALA A 700 20.27 -30.97 2.69
C ALA A 700 18.81 -30.50 2.65
N TRP A 701 18.51 -29.35 2.03
CA TRP A 701 17.12 -28.91 1.85
C TRP A 701 16.34 -29.73 0.82
N GLY A 702 17.03 -30.52 0.00
CA GLY A 702 16.42 -31.55 -0.85
C GLY A 702 16.20 -32.91 -0.14
N ALA A 703 16.53 -33.04 1.14
CA ALA A 703 16.34 -34.27 1.88
C ALA A 703 14.85 -34.60 2.09
N ALA A 704 14.53 -35.88 2.27
CA ALA A 704 13.15 -36.30 2.53
C ALA A 704 12.55 -35.57 3.74
N GLY A 705 11.32 -35.08 3.58
CA GLY A 705 10.60 -34.34 4.60
C GLY A 705 11.15 -32.93 4.88
N ALA A 706 12.17 -32.44 4.17
CA ALA A 706 12.61 -31.06 4.28
C ALA A 706 11.57 -30.10 3.65
N PHE A 707 11.30 -28.98 4.32
CA PHE A 707 10.37 -27.92 3.85
C PHE A 707 9.04 -28.45 3.22
N PRO A 708 8.28 -29.31 3.92
CA PRO A 708 7.14 -30.01 3.33
C PRO A 708 5.93 -29.11 3.02
N ALA A 709 5.96 -27.86 3.51
CA ALA A 709 4.92 -26.85 3.29
C ALA A 709 5.37 -25.70 2.35
N LEU A 710 6.65 -25.60 2.00
CA LEU A 710 7.21 -24.40 1.37
C LEU A 710 6.70 -24.21 -0.06
N LYS A 711 6.22 -22.99 -0.36
CA LYS A 711 5.62 -22.59 -1.64
C LYS A 711 6.43 -21.51 -2.36
N TYR A 712 7.01 -20.58 -1.60
CA TYR A 712 7.78 -19.45 -2.14
C TYR A 712 9.15 -19.40 -1.46
N LEU A 713 10.20 -19.31 -2.27
CA LEU A 713 11.59 -19.28 -1.85
C LEU A 713 12.36 -18.23 -2.66
N ASN A 714 12.86 -17.18 -2.00
CA ASN A 714 13.58 -16.09 -2.67
C ASN A 714 14.93 -15.78 -2.02
N PHE A 715 15.96 -15.79 -2.86
CA PHE A 715 17.34 -15.39 -2.57
C PHE A 715 17.88 -14.36 -3.55
N ARG A 716 17.00 -13.69 -4.33
CA ARG A 716 17.40 -12.70 -5.33
C ARG A 716 18.29 -11.62 -4.72
N GLY A 717 19.43 -11.29 -5.32
CA GLY A 717 20.29 -10.21 -4.81
C GLY A 717 21.08 -10.62 -3.58
N ASN A 718 21.85 -11.69 -3.69
CA ASN A 718 22.76 -12.18 -2.66
C ASN A 718 24.13 -12.52 -3.30
N VAL A 719 25.04 -13.14 -2.53
CA VAL A 719 26.38 -13.53 -3.00
C VAL A 719 26.58 -15.06 -2.94
N LEU A 720 25.49 -15.81 -3.14
CA LEU A 720 25.49 -17.28 -3.20
C LEU A 720 26.26 -17.74 -4.44
N TRP A 721 27.09 -18.79 -4.29
CA TRP A 721 27.96 -19.29 -5.37
C TRP A 721 27.91 -20.81 -5.52
N GLY A 722 28.48 -21.31 -6.61
CA GLY A 722 28.50 -22.74 -6.92
C GLY A 722 27.24 -23.22 -7.64
N GLN A 723 27.15 -24.54 -7.78
CA GLN A 723 26.12 -25.21 -8.60
C GLN A 723 24.79 -25.36 -7.87
N LEU A 724 23.70 -25.42 -8.66
CA LEU A 724 22.37 -25.76 -8.15
C LEU A 724 22.35 -27.22 -7.62
N PRO A 725 21.81 -27.50 -6.41
CA PRO A 725 21.82 -28.85 -5.87
C PRO A 725 20.85 -29.77 -6.63
N ALA A 726 21.36 -30.85 -7.22
CA ALA A 726 20.54 -31.88 -7.86
C ALA A 726 19.51 -32.51 -6.90
N SER A 727 19.84 -32.59 -5.61
CA SER A 727 18.97 -33.12 -4.55
C SER A 727 17.66 -32.36 -4.38
N TRP A 728 17.61 -31.07 -4.72
CA TRP A 728 16.38 -30.27 -4.60
C TRP A 728 15.25 -30.74 -5.53
N ALA A 729 15.58 -31.51 -6.57
CA ALA A 729 14.63 -32.18 -7.46
C ALA A 729 14.43 -33.68 -7.12
N GLY A 730 14.79 -34.12 -5.92
CA GLY A 730 14.47 -35.47 -5.44
C GLY A 730 12.95 -35.69 -5.33
N ALA A 731 12.49 -36.94 -5.47
CA ALA A 731 11.06 -37.27 -5.55
C ALA A 731 10.22 -36.86 -4.31
N ALA A 732 10.87 -36.60 -3.17
CA ALA A 732 10.28 -36.13 -1.91
C ALA A 732 10.76 -34.73 -1.48
N ALA A 733 11.58 -34.06 -2.30
CA ALA A 733 12.07 -32.71 -2.06
C ALA A 733 11.01 -31.66 -2.42
N PHE A 734 10.94 -30.58 -1.64
CA PHE A 734 10.14 -29.37 -1.94
C PHE A 734 8.73 -29.64 -2.54
N PRO A 735 7.90 -30.48 -1.89
CA PRO A 735 6.69 -31.05 -2.51
C PRO A 735 5.60 -30.03 -2.88
N LYS A 736 5.70 -28.80 -2.37
CA LYS A 736 4.75 -27.69 -2.63
C LYS A 736 5.39 -26.43 -3.21
N LEU A 737 6.69 -26.46 -3.53
CA LEU A 737 7.40 -25.26 -3.99
C LEU A 737 6.86 -24.86 -5.35
N ALA A 738 6.33 -23.64 -5.44
CA ALA A 738 5.72 -23.05 -6.62
C ALA A 738 6.58 -21.94 -7.23
N PHE A 739 7.35 -21.22 -6.41
CA PHE A 739 8.17 -20.09 -6.82
C PHE A 739 9.58 -20.19 -6.23
N LEU A 740 10.59 -20.15 -7.10
CA LEU A 740 12.00 -20.11 -6.73
C LEU A 740 12.67 -18.89 -7.39
N ARG A 741 13.34 -18.06 -6.60
CA ARG A 741 14.03 -16.85 -7.08
C ARG A 741 15.50 -16.87 -6.64
N LEU A 742 16.39 -16.81 -7.62
CA LEU A 742 17.84 -16.98 -7.49
C LEU A 742 18.64 -15.95 -8.32
N SER A 743 17.99 -15.12 -9.14
CA SER A 743 18.60 -14.03 -9.92
C SER A 743 19.47 -13.09 -9.07
N TYR A 744 20.43 -12.39 -9.68
CA TYR A 744 21.38 -11.52 -8.98
C TYR A 744 22.13 -12.25 -7.85
N ASN A 745 22.78 -13.36 -8.20
CA ASN A 745 23.72 -14.11 -7.35
C ASN A 745 24.99 -14.42 -8.17
N ILE A 746 25.87 -15.26 -7.62
CA ILE A 746 27.17 -15.67 -8.16
C ILE A 746 27.16 -17.18 -8.49
N LEU A 747 25.99 -17.74 -8.79
CA LEU A 747 25.82 -19.17 -9.10
C LEU A 747 26.51 -19.51 -10.42
N ASP A 748 26.96 -20.77 -10.53
CA ASP A 748 27.73 -21.26 -11.67
C ASP A 748 27.30 -22.66 -12.15
N GLY A 749 27.89 -23.06 -13.28
CA GLY A 749 27.80 -24.42 -13.79
C GLY A 749 26.50 -24.75 -14.53
N ALA A 750 26.30 -26.06 -14.73
CA ALA A 750 25.21 -26.60 -15.52
C ALA A 750 23.91 -26.74 -14.71
N TRP A 751 22.78 -26.61 -15.39
CA TRP A 751 21.48 -26.98 -14.84
C TRP A 751 21.44 -28.48 -14.48
N PRO A 752 21.06 -28.87 -13.25
CA PRO A 752 21.04 -30.28 -12.89
C PRO A 752 19.98 -31.03 -13.68
N ALA A 753 20.38 -32.10 -14.38
CA ALA A 753 19.46 -32.96 -15.15
C ALA A 753 18.39 -33.67 -14.29
N ALA A 754 18.46 -33.57 -12.96
CA ALA A 754 17.38 -33.97 -12.06
C ALA A 754 16.21 -32.97 -12.06
N TRP A 755 16.48 -31.67 -12.22
CA TRP A 755 15.47 -30.61 -12.17
C TRP A 755 14.52 -30.68 -13.36
N THR A 756 14.98 -31.14 -14.52
CA THR A 756 14.17 -31.27 -15.75
C THR A 756 13.33 -32.55 -15.84
N LYS A 757 13.41 -33.46 -14.85
CA LYS A 757 12.65 -34.71 -14.85
C LYS A 757 11.25 -34.52 -14.24
N PRO A 758 10.19 -35.21 -14.74
CA PRO A 758 8.83 -35.13 -14.18
C PRO A 758 8.71 -35.43 -12.68
N ALA A 759 9.67 -36.18 -12.12
CA ALA A 759 9.71 -36.55 -10.71
C ALA A 759 10.19 -35.41 -9.79
N GLY A 760 10.89 -34.41 -10.32
CA GLY A 760 11.38 -33.25 -9.59
C GLY A 760 10.34 -32.14 -9.49
N PHE A 761 10.37 -31.39 -8.38
CA PHE A 761 9.62 -30.14 -8.17
C PHE A 761 8.16 -30.16 -8.70
N LYS A 762 7.35 -31.09 -8.18
CA LYS A 762 6.00 -31.43 -8.67
C LYS A 762 5.01 -30.26 -8.81
N GLN A 763 5.22 -29.15 -8.07
CA GLN A 763 4.33 -27.97 -8.07
C GLN A 763 4.99 -26.68 -8.56
N LEU A 764 6.24 -26.72 -9.04
CA LEU A 764 7.03 -25.53 -9.35
C LEU A 764 6.58 -24.88 -10.66
N GLN A 765 6.29 -23.59 -10.59
CA GLN A 765 5.67 -22.79 -11.66
C GLN A 765 6.65 -21.76 -12.22
N ARG A 766 7.62 -21.31 -11.40
CA ARG A 766 8.54 -20.21 -11.77
C ARG A 766 9.90 -20.36 -11.10
N VAL A 767 10.94 -20.17 -11.91
CA VAL A 767 12.35 -20.20 -11.52
C VAL A 767 13.05 -18.97 -12.11
N GLU A 768 13.37 -17.98 -11.28
CA GLU A 768 14.09 -16.78 -11.72
C GLU A 768 15.58 -16.96 -11.49
N LEU A 769 16.36 -17.27 -12.54
CA LEU A 769 17.81 -17.46 -12.44
C LEU A 769 18.62 -16.31 -13.05
N TYR A 770 18.05 -15.56 -14.00
CA TYR A 770 18.67 -14.38 -14.60
C TYR A 770 17.83 -13.12 -14.31
N PRO A 771 18.43 -11.91 -14.46
CA PRO A 771 19.85 -11.64 -14.73
C PRO A 771 20.75 -11.93 -13.51
N GLY A 772 22.07 -11.76 -13.66
CA GLY A 772 23.04 -11.76 -12.56
C GLY A 772 23.92 -13.00 -12.42
N ASN A 773 23.39 -14.21 -12.56
CA ASN A 773 24.18 -15.45 -12.50
C ASN A 773 24.95 -15.70 -13.82
N ALA A 774 25.93 -14.85 -14.12
CA ALA A 774 26.62 -14.81 -15.41
C ALA A 774 27.35 -16.12 -15.80
N CYS A 775 27.69 -16.94 -14.81
CA CYS A 775 28.45 -18.19 -14.96
C CYS A 775 27.61 -19.46 -14.92
N MET A 776 26.28 -19.33 -14.93
CA MET A 776 25.40 -20.46 -15.18
C MET A 776 25.22 -20.68 -16.69
N TRP A 777 25.21 -21.93 -17.12
CA TRP A 777 24.89 -22.33 -18.50
C TRP A 777 23.90 -23.50 -18.51
N GLY A 778 22.99 -23.52 -19.48
CA GLY A 778 22.14 -24.67 -19.74
C GLY A 778 22.92 -25.77 -20.47
N PRO A 779 22.57 -27.06 -20.30
CA PRO A 779 22.93 -28.05 -21.32
C PRO A 779 22.33 -27.61 -22.66
N GLY A 780 23.14 -27.64 -23.72
CA GLY A 780 22.67 -27.32 -25.07
C GLY A 780 21.45 -28.19 -25.43
N THR A 781 20.35 -27.52 -25.79
CA THR A 781 19.11 -28.06 -26.38
C THR A 781 18.96 -29.59 -26.43
N THR A 782 18.18 -30.16 -25.51
CA THR A 782 17.37 -31.40 -25.70
C THR A 782 16.58 -31.78 -24.45
N GLY A 783 17.04 -31.41 -23.25
CA GLY A 783 16.34 -31.63 -21.99
C GLY A 783 15.21 -30.64 -21.72
N ALA A 784 14.20 -30.57 -22.59
CA ALA A 784 13.00 -29.76 -22.31
C ALA A 784 12.30 -30.28 -21.04
N PHE A 785 11.90 -29.36 -20.16
CA PHE A 785 10.94 -29.71 -19.10
C PHE A 785 9.67 -30.30 -19.76
N PRO A 786 9.05 -31.35 -19.19
CA PRO A 786 7.84 -31.94 -19.76
C PRO A 786 6.77 -30.87 -20.01
N ALA A 787 6.17 -30.84 -21.21
CA ALA A 787 5.21 -29.80 -21.60
C ALA A 787 3.97 -29.68 -20.68
N THR A 788 3.74 -30.68 -19.82
CA THR A 788 2.70 -30.73 -18.79
C THR A 788 3.03 -29.92 -17.52
N GLN A 789 4.27 -29.46 -17.34
CA GLN A 789 4.68 -28.61 -16.21
C GLN A 789 5.24 -27.28 -16.73
N LYS A 790 4.50 -26.19 -16.50
CA LYS A 790 4.86 -24.84 -16.98
C LYS A 790 5.90 -24.19 -16.08
N TYR A 791 7.18 -24.49 -16.27
CA TYR A 791 8.28 -23.78 -15.60
C TYR A 791 8.60 -22.47 -16.34
N LEU A 792 8.28 -21.34 -15.72
CA LEU A 792 8.77 -20.04 -16.18
C LEU A 792 10.24 -19.85 -15.76
N VAL A 793 11.17 -20.04 -16.70
CA VAL A 793 12.57 -19.66 -16.55
C VAL A 793 12.77 -18.27 -17.14
N LEU A 794 13.03 -17.27 -16.29
CA LEU A 794 13.42 -15.94 -16.79
C LEU A 794 14.91 -15.94 -17.13
N GLY A 795 15.19 -15.83 -18.44
CA GLY A 795 16.50 -15.53 -19.02
C GLY A 795 16.75 -14.02 -19.11
N TRP A 796 17.74 -13.63 -19.93
CA TRP A 796 18.11 -12.22 -20.18
C TRP A 796 17.04 -11.38 -20.92
N ASP A 797 15.97 -12.01 -21.37
CA ASP A 797 14.85 -11.38 -22.07
C ASP A 797 13.56 -11.64 -21.27
N PHE A 798 12.78 -10.60 -21.00
CA PHE A 798 11.61 -10.64 -20.09
C PHE A 798 10.35 -11.26 -20.74
N SER A 799 10.52 -12.16 -21.72
CA SER A 799 9.43 -12.89 -22.38
C SER A 799 9.21 -14.27 -21.71
N PRO A 800 8.08 -14.51 -21.01
CA PRO A 800 7.90 -15.68 -20.17
C PRO A 800 7.65 -17.02 -20.91
N TYR A 801 7.67 -17.04 -22.24
CA TYR A 801 7.54 -18.28 -23.04
C TYR A 801 8.53 -18.39 -24.19
N VAL A 802 9.78 -18.03 -23.94
CA VAL A 802 10.88 -18.62 -24.72
C VAL A 802 11.78 -19.36 -23.75
N ILE A 803 11.78 -20.70 -23.83
CA ILE A 803 13.06 -21.41 -23.66
C ILE A 803 13.86 -20.94 -24.87
N THR A 804 14.55 -19.79 -24.74
CA THR A 804 15.65 -19.53 -25.65
C THR A 804 16.64 -20.63 -25.35
N ALA A 805 16.75 -21.57 -26.29
CA ALA A 805 18.01 -22.22 -26.53
C ALA A 805 19.07 -21.13 -26.41
N MET A 806 19.95 -21.24 -25.40
CA MET A 806 21.06 -20.31 -25.31
C MET A 806 21.75 -20.33 -26.69
N PRO A 807 22.16 -19.18 -27.24
CA PRO A 807 23.25 -19.21 -28.21
C PRO A 807 24.34 -20.07 -27.58
N PRO A 808 24.96 -21.03 -28.29
CA PRO A 808 25.98 -21.88 -27.70
C PRO A 808 27.16 -21.01 -27.28
N GLN A 809 27.12 -20.51 -26.05
CA GLN A 809 28.24 -19.86 -25.41
C GLN A 809 29.22 -20.98 -25.13
N SER A 810 30.23 -21.05 -26.01
CA SER A 810 31.49 -21.74 -25.74
C SER A 810 31.85 -21.55 -24.28
N ALA A 811 32.02 -22.67 -23.55
CA ALA A 811 32.16 -22.68 -22.10
C ALA A 811 33.02 -21.51 -21.63
N VAL A 812 32.40 -20.54 -20.95
CA VAL A 812 33.10 -19.39 -20.38
C VAL A 812 34.09 -19.99 -19.39
N ASN A 813 35.39 -19.91 -19.71
CA ASN A 813 36.38 -20.66 -18.96
C ASN A 813 36.41 -20.18 -17.49
N GLN A 814 36.85 -21.05 -16.59
CA GLN A 814 36.78 -20.79 -15.16
C GLN A 814 37.46 -19.46 -14.78
N ASP A 815 38.55 -19.08 -15.44
CA ASP A 815 39.24 -17.81 -15.25
C ASP A 815 38.40 -16.59 -15.67
N THR A 816 37.70 -16.66 -16.80
CA THR A 816 36.77 -15.59 -17.23
C THR A 816 35.61 -15.49 -16.24
N CYS A 817 35.13 -16.62 -15.72
CA CYS A 817 34.10 -16.65 -14.69
C CYS A 817 34.56 -16.07 -13.35
N ASP A 818 35.76 -16.41 -12.88
CA ASP A 818 36.36 -15.86 -11.66
C ASP A 818 36.65 -14.34 -11.77
N ASN A 819 36.80 -13.82 -13.00
CA ASN A 819 36.96 -12.39 -13.30
C ASN A 819 35.62 -11.64 -13.44
N LEU A 820 34.60 -12.25 -14.05
CA LEU A 820 33.25 -11.67 -14.17
C LEU A 820 32.49 -11.63 -12.84
N ASN A 821 32.75 -12.60 -11.98
CA ASN A 821 32.11 -12.79 -10.68
C ASN A 821 33.12 -12.59 -9.54
N PRO A 822 33.51 -11.34 -9.21
CA PRO A 822 34.58 -11.06 -8.25
C PRO A 822 34.16 -11.39 -6.80
N LEU A 823 34.39 -12.62 -6.38
CA LEU A 823 34.24 -13.05 -4.99
C LEU A 823 35.17 -12.28 -4.04
N PRO A 824 34.76 -11.98 -2.79
CA PRO A 824 35.65 -11.47 -1.75
C PRO A 824 36.87 -12.39 -1.52
N PRO A 825 38.05 -11.88 -1.11
CA PRO A 825 39.26 -12.69 -0.95
C PRO A 825 39.11 -13.91 -0.02
N ALA A 826 38.30 -13.79 1.03
CA ALA A 826 37.97 -14.90 1.93
C ALA A 826 37.12 -15.98 1.22
N ALA A 827 36.11 -15.59 0.45
CA ALA A 827 35.29 -16.51 -0.34
C ALA A 827 36.10 -17.18 -1.46
N ARG A 828 37.01 -16.47 -2.13
CA ARG A 828 37.98 -17.06 -3.09
C ARG A 828 38.83 -18.15 -2.44
N ARG A 829 39.30 -17.93 -1.19
CA ARG A 829 40.09 -18.93 -0.44
C ARG A 829 39.25 -20.14 0.01
N ARG A 830 37.95 -19.97 0.28
CA ARG A 830 37.03 -21.09 0.59
C ARG A 830 36.68 -21.89 -0.66
N ARG A 831 36.27 -21.23 -1.76
CA ARG A 831 35.92 -21.87 -3.04
C ARG A 831 37.10 -22.63 -3.68
N ARG A 832 38.35 -22.22 -3.43
CA ARG A 832 39.55 -22.98 -3.85
C ARG A 832 39.90 -24.20 -2.97
N ARG A 833 39.13 -24.47 -1.91
CA ARG A 833 39.32 -25.61 -0.98
C ARG A 833 38.16 -26.62 -1.00
N SER A 834 37.05 -26.26 -1.64
CA SER A 834 35.85 -27.08 -1.88
C SER A 834 35.86 -27.66 -3.28
#